data_AF-A0A6A5WMB7-F1
#
_entry.id   AF-A0A6A5WMB7-F1
#
_cell.length_a   1.000
_cell.length_b   1.000
_cell.length_c   1.000
_cell.angle_alpha   90.00
_cell.angle_beta   90.00
_cell.angle_gamma   90.00
#
_symmetry.space_group_name_H-M   'P 1'
#
loop_
_entity.id
_entity.type
_entity.pdbx_description
1 polymer ?
#
loop_
_entity_poly.entity_id
_entity_poly.type
_entity_poly.pdbx_seq_one_letter_code
_entity_poly.pdbx_strand_id
1 'polypeptide(L)'
;MVAKDSPLLIDCPAHKRGGFSSTHADLEAAIAKFRMTAYMWQAMTAEDMRLKGLERRTFRLDEEWAADTVSSEFLNARYDESLECEGAMRATAKVHVIRSSKTTAQIRDADVAQQNPSASRKNALFDYFKDALVEAGGPFTSSAHPIVAGLILDSHYSVNQKLILGHAALGCHDPNGVSLGIFGSHLTYAWPRFMEEVTTCLTDTRHPGDKVGNDNGECNTMWETCTIGQGAHIHEVGHAFGSPHRPGIMERGYAQDWPKNFLSKTAYCRHTQKDGTAVTTETPNNAQWNLADALSFRLLPHFRLPTDTLPTPGQRDESPLIQAEYQGDEELSAILHISSAIGLARVTFASSSPEPTPSITSSFSVLRFTEDTLYERFDRTEPLPLTVLALNGRETTIPDVWKILSVKTYIRLPGSTIRLYKRSVYSDDDEKRTASHENDVYEWAQLLKERGPDGRIHRATKIDLRVGCLWDGGVVTYEDGHVSHWGPMRIGGRTHQFGGHASEEIVLPPNVTIKRIDINRGQEGALHMDGVRMTLSNRTTKGELNANNGRRNVCRLEPASHETIVGFYGKSGKGFTGVIEFGIITASKSVGLDGLPESAFGLPELKNRAGLGGDGDEAEGSQDGEDDEEGGDDDSETEHEDDE
;
A
#
# COMPACT_ATOMS: atom_id res chain seq x y z
N MET A 1 -11.28 -22.09 -16.39
CA MET A 1 -12.46 -22.76 -15.80
C MET A 1 -13.54 -22.91 -16.84
N VAL A 2 -14.19 -24.08 -16.88
CA VAL A 2 -15.40 -24.36 -17.69
C VAL A 2 -16.53 -24.84 -16.78
N ALA A 3 -17.78 -24.53 -17.12
CA ALA A 3 -18.96 -25.05 -16.44
C ALA A 3 -19.07 -26.57 -16.57
N LYS A 4 -19.81 -27.23 -15.65
CA LYS A 4 -19.99 -28.69 -15.73
C LYS A 4 -20.69 -29.17 -16.99
N ASP A 5 -21.58 -28.34 -17.55
CA ASP A 5 -22.35 -28.56 -18.77
C ASP A 5 -21.90 -27.60 -19.90
N SER A 6 -20.66 -27.11 -19.84
CA SER A 6 -20.12 -26.17 -20.81
C SER A 6 -20.18 -26.74 -22.24
N PRO A 7 -20.61 -25.93 -23.23
CA PRO A 7 -20.51 -26.30 -24.64
C PRO A 7 -19.07 -26.26 -25.17
N LEU A 8 -18.10 -25.81 -24.35
CA LEU A 8 -16.70 -25.64 -24.72
C LEU A 8 -16.49 -24.68 -25.91
N LEU A 9 -17.28 -23.61 -25.93
CA LEU A 9 -17.26 -22.57 -26.95
C LEU A 9 -17.13 -21.18 -26.31
N ILE A 10 -16.35 -20.31 -26.94
CA ILE A 10 -16.26 -18.88 -26.63
C ILE A 10 -17.13 -18.06 -27.58
N ASP A 11 -17.44 -16.83 -27.17
CA ASP A 11 -18.06 -15.86 -28.07
C ASP A 11 -17.18 -15.56 -29.27
N CYS A 12 -17.81 -15.45 -30.44
CA CYS A 12 -17.12 -15.18 -31.69
C CYS A 12 -18.04 -14.42 -32.65
N PRO A 13 -17.59 -13.32 -33.29
CA PRO A 13 -18.34 -12.63 -34.33
C PRO A 13 -18.68 -13.54 -35.51
N ALA A 14 -19.84 -13.34 -36.14
CA ALA A 14 -20.31 -14.18 -37.25
C ALA A 14 -19.32 -14.22 -38.44
N HIS A 15 -18.60 -13.13 -38.72
CA HIS A 15 -17.61 -13.09 -39.80
C HIS A 15 -16.31 -13.85 -39.48
N LYS A 16 -16.06 -14.20 -38.21
CA LYS A 16 -14.97 -15.09 -37.78
C LYS A 16 -15.42 -16.54 -37.59
N ARG A 17 -16.74 -16.80 -37.56
CA ARG A 17 -17.34 -18.13 -37.69
C ARG A 17 -17.39 -18.47 -39.18
N GLY A 18 -16.37 -19.11 -39.74
CA GLY A 18 -16.46 -19.59 -41.12
C GLY A 18 -17.65 -20.55 -41.29
N GLY A 19 -18.23 -20.64 -42.49
CA GLY A 19 -19.49 -21.38 -42.77
C GLY A 19 -19.50 -22.89 -42.42
N PHE A 20 -18.35 -23.48 -42.09
CA PHE A 20 -18.19 -24.86 -41.61
C PHE A 20 -17.13 -25.01 -40.51
N SER A 21 -16.61 -23.90 -39.94
CA SER A 21 -15.38 -23.92 -39.16
C SER A 21 -15.52 -23.20 -37.82
N SER A 22 -15.45 -23.94 -36.71
CA SER A 22 -15.36 -23.45 -35.33
C SER A 22 -13.96 -22.96 -34.93
N THR A 23 -13.02 -22.87 -35.88
CA THR A 23 -11.57 -22.65 -35.69
C THR A 23 -11.14 -21.45 -34.83
N HIS A 24 -12.05 -20.55 -34.48
CA HIS A 24 -11.80 -19.42 -33.59
C HIS A 24 -12.64 -19.41 -32.32
N ALA A 25 -13.57 -20.37 -32.16
CA ALA A 25 -14.56 -20.40 -31.10
C ALA A 25 -14.50 -21.67 -30.24
N ASP A 26 -13.86 -22.74 -30.71
CA ASP A 26 -13.70 -23.97 -29.94
C ASP A 26 -12.63 -23.87 -28.83
N LEU A 27 -12.60 -24.90 -27.98
CA LEU A 27 -11.68 -25.00 -26.85
C LEU A 27 -10.22 -24.98 -27.28
N GLU A 28 -9.85 -25.66 -28.36
CA GLU A 28 -8.46 -25.69 -28.84
C GLU A 28 -8.00 -24.29 -29.28
N ALA A 29 -8.87 -23.55 -29.99
CA ALA A 29 -8.59 -22.16 -30.33
C ALA A 29 -8.44 -21.28 -29.07
N ALA A 30 -9.31 -21.46 -28.07
CA ALA A 30 -9.22 -20.72 -26.80
C ALA A 30 -7.92 -21.03 -26.04
N ILE A 31 -7.49 -22.30 -26.02
CA ILE A 31 -6.22 -22.74 -25.43
C ILE A 31 -5.04 -22.08 -26.16
N ALA A 32 -5.00 -22.15 -27.49
CA ALA A 32 -3.93 -21.56 -28.29
C ALA A 32 -3.84 -20.05 -28.06
N LYS A 33 -4.98 -19.36 -28.06
CA LYS A 33 -5.05 -17.91 -27.77
C LYS A 33 -4.55 -17.57 -26.39
N PHE A 34 -5.01 -18.27 -25.37
CA PHE A 34 -4.62 -17.95 -24.00
C PHE A 34 -3.13 -18.23 -23.78
N ARG A 35 -2.60 -19.31 -24.36
CA ARG A 35 -1.17 -19.61 -24.38
C ARG A 35 -0.36 -18.50 -25.06
N MET A 36 -0.73 -18.10 -26.27
CA MET A 36 -0.04 -17.06 -27.01
C MET A 36 -0.08 -15.72 -26.26
N THR A 37 -1.22 -15.37 -25.66
CA THR A 37 -1.36 -14.19 -24.80
C THR A 37 -0.43 -14.26 -23.58
N ALA A 38 -0.30 -15.40 -22.92
CA ALA A 38 0.63 -15.58 -21.80
C ALA A 38 2.10 -15.36 -22.22
N TYR A 39 2.50 -15.83 -23.41
CA TYR A 39 3.82 -15.56 -23.95
C TYR A 39 4.03 -14.09 -24.32
N MET A 40 3.00 -13.41 -24.84
CA MET A 40 3.06 -11.96 -25.08
C MET A 40 3.24 -11.19 -23.77
N TRP A 41 2.55 -11.57 -22.69
CA TRP A 41 2.76 -11.00 -21.36
C TRP A 41 4.17 -11.25 -20.84
N GLN A 42 4.71 -12.46 -21.03
CA GLN A 42 6.09 -12.76 -20.64
C GLN A 42 7.09 -11.88 -21.40
N ALA A 43 6.92 -11.72 -22.71
CA ALA A 43 7.78 -10.91 -23.57
C ALA A 43 7.74 -9.42 -23.20
N MET A 44 6.54 -8.85 -23.05
CA MET A 44 6.35 -7.47 -22.59
C MET A 44 7.01 -7.26 -21.22
N THR A 45 6.74 -8.14 -20.26
CA THR A 45 7.30 -8.03 -18.91
C THR A 45 8.82 -8.16 -18.89
N ALA A 46 9.39 -9.08 -19.69
CA ALA A 46 10.83 -9.24 -19.80
C ALA A 46 11.54 -8.01 -20.36
N GLU A 47 10.95 -7.38 -21.37
CA GLU A 47 11.51 -6.16 -21.97
C GLU A 47 11.34 -4.96 -21.04
N ASP A 48 10.18 -4.81 -20.42
CA ASP A 48 9.91 -3.76 -19.45
C ASP A 48 10.87 -3.81 -18.25
N MET A 49 11.07 -5.00 -17.68
CA MET A 49 12.07 -5.24 -16.64
C MET A 49 13.48 -4.87 -17.10
N ARG A 50 13.86 -5.24 -18.33
CA ARG A 50 15.18 -4.91 -18.89
C ARG A 50 15.38 -3.42 -19.05
N LEU A 51 14.37 -2.70 -19.56
CA LEU A 51 14.41 -1.24 -19.75
C LEU A 51 14.55 -0.49 -18.41
N LYS A 52 14.00 -1.06 -17.33
CA LYS A 52 14.17 -0.55 -15.96
C LYS A 52 15.51 -0.94 -15.32
N GLY A 53 16.39 -1.67 -16.01
CA GLY A 53 17.67 -2.12 -15.46
C GLY A 53 17.55 -3.33 -14.51
N LEU A 54 16.41 -4.04 -14.54
CA LEU A 54 16.19 -5.25 -13.74
C LEU A 54 16.59 -6.52 -14.50
N GLU A 55 17.43 -6.43 -15.53
CA GLU A 55 17.80 -7.56 -16.39
C GLU A 55 16.60 -8.21 -17.12
N ARG A 56 16.84 -9.29 -17.89
CA ARG A 56 15.79 -10.00 -18.63
C ARG A 56 15.09 -11.01 -17.73
N ARG A 57 14.14 -10.54 -16.92
CA ARG A 57 13.33 -11.38 -16.02
C ARG A 57 11.85 -11.26 -16.31
N THR A 58 11.12 -12.35 -16.14
CA THR A 58 9.67 -12.42 -16.26
C THR A 58 9.15 -13.56 -15.38
N PHE A 59 7.84 -13.63 -15.16
CA PHE A 59 7.24 -14.73 -14.42
C PHE A 59 7.40 -16.05 -15.18
N ARG A 60 7.62 -17.15 -14.46
CA ARG A 60 7.64 -18.50 -15.03
C ARG A 60 6.22 -19.02 -15.24
N LEU A 61 6.00 -19.69 -16.36
CA LEU A 61 4.78 -20.44 -16.64
C LEU A 61 5.00 -21.91 -16.27
N ASP A 62 3.93 -22.59 -15.89
CA ASP A 62 3.93 -24.06 -15.81
C ASP A 62 4.05 -24.62 -17.23
N GLU A 63 4.97 -25.56 -17.45
CA GLU A 63 5.31 -26.09 -18.78
C GLU A 63 5.14 -27.61 -18.80
N GLU A 64 4.69 -28.12 -19.94
CA GLU A 64 4.62 -29.55 -20.21
C GLU A 64 5.18 -29.88 -21.58
N TRP A 65 5.56 -31.14 -21.79
CA TRP A 65 5.91 -31.63 -23.12
C TRP A 65 4.62 -31.91 -23.91
N ALA A 66 4.30 -31.04 -24.86
CA ALA A 66 3.08 -31.14 -25.67
C ALA A 66 3.28 -30.58 -27.08
N ALA A 67 2.30 -30.80 -27.95
CA ALA A 67 2.28 -30.19 -29.27
C ALA A 67 2.07 -28.67 -29.12
N ASP A 68 3.00 -27.89 -29.63
CA ASP A 68 3.00 -26.44 -29.52
C ASP A 68 1.90 -25.82 -30.40
N THR A 69 1.43 -24.64 -29.99
CA THR A 69 0.47 -23.83 -30.74
C THR A 69 1.02 -22.45 -31.11
N VAL A 70 2.30 -22.14 -30.84
CA VAL A 70 2.86 -20.79 -31.05
C VAL A 70 3.24 -20.48 -32.50
N SER A 71 3.22 -21.46 -33.40
CA SER A 71 3.36 -21.25 -34.84
C SER A 71 2.18 -21.87 -35.58
N SER A 72 1.80 -21.28 -36.72
CA SER A 72 0.80 -21.87 -37.60
C SER A 72 1.20 -23.26 -38.09
N GLU A 73 2.49 -23.53 -38.30
CA GLU A 73 3.00 -24.85 -38.71
C GLU A 73 2.72 -25.88 -37.60
N PHE A 74 3.20 -25.61 -36.39
CA PHE A 74 3.01 -26.51 -35.24
C PHE A 74 1.54 -26.74 -34.88
N LEU A 75 0.69 -25.71 -35.01
CA LEU A 75 -0.74 -25.84 -34.77
C LEU A 75 -1.40 -26.77 -35.80
N ASN A 76 -0.97 -26.71 -37.06
CA ASN A 76 -1.50 -27.53 -38.15
C ASN A 76 -0.95 -28.97 -38.13
N ALA A 77 0.26 -29.17 -37.62
CA ALA A 77 0.93 -30.47 -37.49
C ALA A 77 0.08 -31.55 -36.78
N ARG A 78 -0.86 -31.12 -35.92
CA ARG A 78 -1.82 -31.99 -35.23
C ARG A 78 -2.88 -32.60 -36.15
N TYR A 79 -3.14 -31.97 -37.31
CA TYR A 79 -4.22 -32.32 -38.22
C TYR A 79 -3.73 -33.06 -39.48
N ASP A 80 -2.45 -32.96 -39.82
CA ASP A 80 -1.84 -33.59 -41.00
C ASP A 80 -0.80 -34.67 -40.66
N GLU A 81 -0.80 -35.14 -39.40
CA GLU A 81 0.04 -36.23 -38.88
C GLU A 81 1.56 -35.94 -38.94
N SER A 82 1.99 -34.67 -39.02
CA SER A 82 3.40 -34.28 -39.15
C SER A 82 4.13 -33.93 -37.82
N LEU A 83 3.47 -34.14 -36.67
CA LEU A 83 3.95 -33.75 -35.33
C LEU A 83 5.42 -34.07 -35.01
N GLU A 84 5.90 -35.24 -35.42
CA GLU A 84 7.28 -35.69 -35.16
C GLU A 84 8.30 -35.09 -36.14
N CYS A 85 7.89 -34.84 -37.38
CA CYS A 85 8.77 -34.38 -38.46
C CYS A 85 9.04 -32.86 -38.38
N GLU A 86 8.09 -32.08 -37.86
CA GLU A 86 8.16 -30.61 -37.82
C GLU A 86 8.70 -30.05 -36.49
N GLY A 87 9.05 -30.91 -35.53
CA GLY A 87 9.48 -30.48 -34.20
C GLY A 87 8.36 -29.77 -33.41
N ALA A 88 7.11 -30.02 -33.77
CA ALA A 88 5.93 -29.41 -33.15
C ALA A 88 5.76 -29.85 -31.68
N MET A 89 6.28 -31.01 -31.28
CA MET A 89 6.32 -31.46 -29.88
C MET A 89 7.50 -30.83 -29.13
N ARG A 90 7.21 -30.06 -28.06
CA ARG A 90 8.22 -29.40 -27.24
C ARG A 90 7.72 -29.02 -25.85
N ALA A 91 8.63 -28.53 -25.00
CA ALA A 91 8.24 -27.87 -23.75
C ALA A 91 7.46 -26.60 -24.08
N THR A 92 6.19 -26.55 -23.68
CA THR A 92 5.26 -25.46 -23.97
C THR A 92 4.39 -25.17 -22.74
N ALA A 93 3.88 -23.94 -22.64
CA ALA A 93 3.10 -23.53 -21.49
C ALA A 93 1.80 -24.34 -21.39
N LYS A 94 1.57 -24.90 -20.20
CA LYS A 94 0.41 -25.73 -19.91
C LYS A 94 -0.81 -24.85 -19.65
N VAL A 95 -1.90 -25.13 -20.36
CA VAL A 95 -3.21 -24.53 -20.09
C VAL A 95 -4.07 -25.57 -19.39
N HIS A 96 -4.33 -25.34 -18.10
CA HIS A 96 -5.15 -26.24 -17.30
C HIS A 96 -6.64 -25.98 -17.53
N VAL A 97 -7.33 -26.96 -18.10
CA VAL A 97 -8.80 -26.92 -18.26
C VAL A 97 -9.45 -27.58 -17.05
N ILE A 98 -9.85 -26.76 -16.08
CA ILE A 98 -10.58 -27.21 -14.87
C ILE A 98 -12.08 -27.04 -15.05
N ARG A 99 -12.86 -27.99 -14.51
CA ARG A 99 -14.33 -27.99 -14.55
C ARG A 99 -14.89 -27.53 -13.21
N SER A 100 -15.83 -26.59 -13.24
CA SER A 100 -16.56 -26.10 -12.08
C SER A 100 -17.76 -27.00 -11.78
N SER A 101 -18.16 -27.09 -10.51
CA SER A 101 -19.43 -27.70 -10.09
C SER A 101 -20.68 -26.90 -10.52
N LYS A 102 -20.50 -25.63 -10.95
CA LYS A 102 -21.56 -24.74 -11.45
C LYS A 102 -21.93 -25.04 -12.90
N THR A 103 -23.22 -24.87 -13.23
CA THR A 103 -23.72 -24.92 -14.61
C THR A 103 -23.41 -23.63 -15.36
N THR A 104 -23.51 -23.71 -16.69
CA THR A 104 -23.40 -22.58 -17.61
C THR A 104 -24.45 -21.53 -17.27
N ALA A 105 -25.67 -21.94 -16.92
CA ALA A 105 -26.73 -21.04 -16.48
C ALA A 105 -26.38 -20.30 -15.18
N GLN A 106 -25.75 -20.98 -14.21
CA GLN A 106 -25.32 -20.35 -12.95
C GLN A 106 -24.14 -19.39 -13.15
N ILE A 107 -23.18 -19.74 -14.02
CA ILE A 107 -22.05 -18.86 -14.35
C ILE A 107 -22.53 -17.64 -15.15
N ARG A 108 -23.53 -17.82 -16.02
CA ARG A 108 -24.13 -16.75 -16.83
C ARG A 108 -25.32 -16.05 -16.15
N ASP A 109 -25.52 -16.23 -14.85
CA ASP A 109 -26.58 -15.54 -14.12
C ASP A 109 -26.31 -14.02 -14.11
N ALA A 110 -27.32 -13.21 -14.44
CA ALA A 110 -27.19 -11.76 -14.46
C ALA A 110 -26.90 -11.18 -13.07
N ASP A 111 -27.30 -11.88 -12.00
CA ASP A 111 -27.09 -11.48 -10.61
C ASP A 111 -25.66 -11.75 -10.12
N VAL A 112 -24.85 -12.50 -10.88
CA VAL A 112 -23.41 -12.68 -10.63
C VAL A 112 -22.52 -11.93 -11.62
N ALA A 113 -23.12 -11.29 -12.62
CA ALA A 113 -22.38 -10.49 -13.61
C ALA A 113 -21.86 -9.20 -12.95
N GLN A 114 -20.54 -9.04 -12.90
CA GLN A 114 -19.89 -7.93 -12.19
C GLN A 114 -20.31 -6.55 -12.70
N GLN A 115 -20.56 -6.42 -14.01
CA GLN A 115 -20.95 -5.17 -14.67
C GLN A 115 -22.41 -4.79 -14.46
N ASN A 116 -23.25 -5.70 -13.96
CA ASN A 116 -24.66 -5.41 -13.74
C ASN A 116 -24.81 -4.54 -12.48
N PRO A 117 -25.27 -3.28 -12.57
CA PRO A 117 -25.41 -2.43 -11.38
C PRO A 117 -26.37 -3.03 -10.34
N SER A 118 -27.38 -3.79 -10.79
CA SER A 118 -28.44 -4.38 -9.97
C SER A 118 -28.08 -5.76 -9.38
N ALA A 119 -26.91 -6.31 -9.70
CA ALA A 119 -26.49 -7.61 -9.18
C ALA A 119 -26.20 -7.55 -7.67
N SER A 120 -26.73 -8.51 -6.92
CA SER A 120 -26.49 -8.68 -5.49
C SER A 120 -25.27 -9.55 -5.18
N ARG A 121 -24.80 -10.38 -6.14
CA ARG A 121 -23.72 -11.37 -5.97
C ARG A 121 -22.53 -11.14 -6.91
N LYS A 122 -22.10 -9.88 -7.09
CA LYS A 122 -21.05 -9.46 -8.05
C LYS A 122 -19.69 -10.17 -7.90
N ASN A 123 -19.38 -10.70 -6.72
CA ASN A 123 -18.12 -11.39 -6.46
C ASN A 123 -18.19 -12.91 -6.64
N ALA A 124 -19.38 -13.49 -6.86
CA ALA A 124 -19.57 -14.94 -6.83
C ALA A 124 -18.77 -15.68 -7.91
N LEU A 125 -18.50 -15.07 -9.06
CA LEU A 125 -17.66 -15.67 -10.11
C LEU A 125 -16.21 -15.93 -9.63
N PHE A 126 -15.68 -15.08 -8.76
CA PHE A 126 -14.36 -15.25 -8.16
C PHE A 126 -14.34 -16.45 -7.21
N ASP A 127 -15.36 -16.56 -6.37
CA ASP A 127 -15.53 -17.69 -5.45
C ASP A 127 -15.73 -19.00 -6.21
N TYR A 128 -16.56 -19.01 -7.26
CA TYR A 128 -16.77 -20.19 -8.10
C TYR A 128 -15.48 -20.68 -8.75
N PHE A 129 -14.58 -19.77 -9.12
CA PHE A 129 -13.27 -20.12 -9.67
C PHE A 129 -12.35 -20.68 -8.60
N LYS A 130 -12.30 -20.07 -7.41
CA LYS A 130 -11.54 -20.60 -6.28
C LYS A 130 -12.00 -22.00 -5.90
N ASP A 131 -13.31 -22.23 -5.80
CA ASP A 131 -13.88 -23.56 -5.52
C ASP A 131 -13.43 -24.58 -6.58
N ALA A 132 -13.50 -24.21 -7.87
CA ALA A 132 -13.06 -25.10 -8.95
C ALA A 132 -11.55 -25.40 -8.91
N LEU A 133 -10.71 -24.47 -8.46
CA LEU A 133 -9.28 -24.70 -8.27
C LEU A 133 -9.01 -25.67 -7.11
N VAL A 134 -9.74 -25.50 -5.99
CA VAL A 134 -9.66 -26.40 -4.84
C VAL A 134 -10.11 -27.82 -5.21
N GLU A 135 -11.25 -27.95 -5.91
CA GLU A 135 -11.77 -29.22 -6.40
C GLU A 135 -10.80 -29.91 -7.39
N ALA A 136 -10.14 -29.13 -8.27
CA ALA A 136 -9.16 -29.66 -9.21
C ALA A 136 -7.86 -30.17 -8.53
N GLY A 137 -7.46 -29.56 -7.42
CA GLY A 137 -6.28 -29.94 -6.65
C GLY A 137 -4.96 -29.82 -7.43
N GLY A 138 -4.00 -30.68 -7.12
CA GLY A 138 -2.70 -30.74 -7.80
C GLY A 138 -1.90 -29.43 -7.69
N PRO A 139 -1.56 -28.75 -8.81
CA PRO A 139 -0.77 -27.52 -8.80
C PRO A 139 -1.51 -26.35 -8.12
N PHE A 140 -2.82 -26.46 -7.89
CA PHE A 140 -3.65 -25.42 -7.31
C PHE A 140 -3.82 -25.52 -5.79
N THR A 141 -3.06 -26.41 -5.13
CA THR A 141 -3.09 -26.54 -3.68
C THR A 141 -2.48 -25.31 -2.98
N SER A 142 -3.05 -24.88 -1.87
CA SER A 142 -2.57 -23.71 -1.11
C SER A 142 -1.10 -23.82 -0.69
N SER A 143 -0.61 -25.03 -0.42
CA SER A 143 0.80 -25.28 -0.08
C SER A 143 1.77 -25.00 -1.22
N ALA A 144 1.31 -24.99 -2.47
CA ALA A 144 2.14 -24.63 -3.62
C ALA A 144 2.24 -23.10 -3.81
N HIS A 145 1.44 -22.32 -3.09
CA HIS A 145 1.30 -20.87 -3.23
C HIS A 145 1.22 -20.39 -4.70
N PRO A 146 0.34 -20.99 -5.52
CA PRO A 146 0.32 -20.72 -6.95
C PRO A 146 -0.23 -19.33 -7.23
N ILE A 147 0.27 -18.74 -8.32
CA ILE A 147 -0.29 -17.52 -8.91
C ILE A 147 -0.98 -17.92 -10.21
N VAL A 148 -2.31 -17.81 -10.23
CA VAL A 148 -3.16 -18.32 -11.29
C VAL A 148 -3.71 -17.17 -12.15
N ALA A 149 -3.41 -17.22 -13.45
CA ALA A 149 -4.13 -16.46 -14.46
C ALA A 149 -5.36 -17.28 -14.90
N GLY A 150 -6.55 -16.84 -14.49
CA GLY A 150 -7.80 -17.57 -14.65
C GLY A 150 -8.66 -17.04 -15.80
N LEU A 151 -8.96 -17.90 -16.78
CA LEU A 151 -9.93 -17.58 -17.83
C LEU A 151 -11.26 -18.34 -17.60
N ILE A 152 -12.38 -17.62 -17.55
CA ILE A 152 -13.73 -18.22 -17.55
C ILE A 152 -14.14 -18.42 -19.01
N LEU A 153 -14.18 -19.68 -19.47
CA LEU A 153 -14.47 -19.98 -20.87
C LEU A 153 -15.91 -19.61 -21.23
N ASP A 154 -16.85 -19.81 -20.32
CA ASP A 154 -18.29 -19.68 -20.57
C ASP A 154 -18.80 -18.24 -20.51
N SER A 155 -17.94 -17.22 -20.56
CA SER A 155 -18.42 -15.83 -20.67
C SER A 155 -19.19 -15.61 -21.98
N HIS A 156 -20.25 -14.80 -21.93
CA HIS A 156 -21.14 -14.58 -23.07
C HIS A 156 -21.78 -13.20 -23.04
N TYR A 157 -21.81 -12.50 -24.17
CA TYR A 157 -22.57 -11.27 -24.32
C TYR A 157 -24.05 -11.55 -24.65
N SER A 158 -24.93 -11.24 -23.70
CA SER A 158 -26.37 -11.30 -23.90
C SER A 158 -26.86 -10.03 -24.59
N VAL A 159 -27.15 -10.12 -25.89
CA VAL A 159 -27.69 -8.99 -26.69
C VAL A 159 -29.00 -8.46 -26.11
N ASN A 160 -29.86 -9.36 -25.61
CA ASN A 160 -31.18 -8.98 -25.06
C ASN A 160 -31.05 -8.18 -23.77
N GLN A 161 -30.10 -8.56 -22.90
CA GLN A 161 -29.88 -7.88 -21.62
C GLN A 161 -28.84 -6.75 -21.74
N LYS A 162 -28.14 -6.65 -22.88
CA LYS A 162 -26.99 -5.77 -23.11
C LYS A 162 -25.93 -5.91 -22.00
N LEU A 163 -25.66 -7.16 -21.61
CA LEU A 163 -24.83 -7.48 -20.47
C LEU A 163 -23.84 -8.60 -20.80
N ILE A 164 -22.61 -8.49 -20.29
CA ILE A 164 -21.60 -9.53 -20.38
C ILE A 164 -21.77 -10.47 -19.19
N LEU A 165 -22.25 -11.67 -19.46
CA LEU A 165 -22.52 -12.72 -18.48
C LEU A 165 -21.28 -13.61 -18.32
N GLY A 166 -21.11 -14.20 -17.13
CA GLY A 166 -19.96 -15.07 -16.84
C GLY A 166 -18.60 -14.36 -16.96
N HIS A 167 -18.57 -13.05 -16.83
CA HIS A 167 -17.36 -12.23 -16.83
C HIS A 167 -17.24 -11.47 -15.50
N ALA A 168 -16.05 -11.58 -14.91
CA ALA A 168 -15.54 -10.64 -13.93
C ALA A 168 -14.06 -10.37 -14.29
N ALA A 169 -13.61 -9.16 -14.01
CA ALA A 169 -12.21 -8.77 -13.99
C ALA A 169 -11.90 -8.46 -12.51
N LEU A 170 -11.24 -9.42 -11.85
CA LEU A 170 -10.90 -9.36 -10.43
C LEU A 170 -9.60 -10.10 -10.16
N GLY A 171 -8.75 -9.54 -9.32
CA GLY A 171 -7.54 -10.18 -8.85
C GLY A 171 -7.31 -10.01 -7.36
N CYS A 172 -6.69 -11.02 -6.76
CA CYS A 172 -6.36 -11.03 -5.35
C CYS A 172 -5.04 -11.77 -5.11
N HIS A 173 -4.16 -11.15 -4.32
CA HIS A 173 -2.95 -11.77 -3.82
C HIS A 173 -3.22 -12.45 -2.48
N ASP A 174 -2.87 -13.73 -2.38
CA ASP A 174 -2.89 -14.49 -1.14
C ASP A 174 -1.49 -15.13 -0.93
N PRO A 175 -0.64 -14.55 -0.07
CA PRO A 175 0.70 -15.07 0.16
C PRO A 175 0.72 -16.42 0.90
N ASN A 176 -0.40 -16.82 1.52
CA ASN A 176 -0.53 -18.07 2.28
C ASN A 176 -1.40 -19.11 1.56
N GLY A 177 -1.85 -18.82 0.34
CA GLY A 177 -2.78 -19.65 -0.39
C GLY A 177 -2.70 -19.45 -1.90
N VAL A 178 -3.86 -19.44 -2.56
CA VAL A 178 -3.96 -19.32 -4.03
C VAL A 178 -4.17 -17.86 -4.39
N SER A 179 -3.18 -17.27 -5.04
CA SER A 179 -3.33 -15.96 -5.67
C SER A 179 -3.99 -16.13 -7.04
N LEU A 180 -4.99 -15.32 -7.34
CA LEU A 180 -5.85 -15.52 -8.51
C LEU A 180 -6.23 -14.19 -9.14
N GLY A 181 -6.02 -14.06 -10.45
CA GLY A 181 -6.60 -13.02 -11.31
C GLY A 181 -7.50 -13.67 -12.34
N ILE A 182 -8.77 -13.29 -12.41
CA ILE A 182 -9.75 -13.87 -13.35
C ILE A 182 -10.16 -12.88 -14.44
N PHE A 183 -10.44 -13.42 -15.62
CA PHE A 183 -11.03 -12.69 -16.73
C PHE A 183 -12.01 -13.57 -17.52
N GLY A 184 -12.95 -12.94 -18.24
CA GLY A 184 -13.93 -13.64 -19.04
C GLY A 184 -13.52 -13.82 -20.50
N SER A 185 -13.86 -14.94 -21.14
CA SER A 185 -13.45 -15.26 -22.52
C SER A 185 -14.06 -14.37 -23.62
N HIS A 186 -15.02 -13.51 -23.27
CA HIS A 186 -15.85 -12.76 -24.23
C HIS A 186 -15.09 -11.92 -25.26
N LEU A 187 -13.85 -11.47 -24.99
CA LEU A 187 -13.01 -10.72 -25.93
C LEU A 187 -11.96 -11.56 -26.67
N THR A 188 -11.83 -12.84 -26.31
CA THR A 188 -10.76 -13.72 -26.81
C THR A 188 -10.88 -14.04 -28.30
N TYR A 189 -12.03 -13.78 -28.94
CA TYR A 189 -12.16 -13.89 -30.40
C TYR A 189 -11.19 -12.97 -31.17
N ALA A 190 -10.70 -11.90 -30.53
CA ALA A 190 -9.76 -10.96 -31.11
C ALA A 190 -8.29 -11.33 -30.87
N TRP A 191 -8.01 -12.33 -30.03
CA TRP A 191 -6.64 -12.69 -29.64
C TRP A 191 -5.97 -13.56 -30.72
N PRO A 192 -4.64 -13.43 -30.91
CA PRO A 192 -3.88 -14.29 -31.80
C PRO A 192 -3.77 -15.71 -31.23
N ARG A 193 -3.84 -16.73 -32.09
CA ARG A 193 -3.64 -18.14 -31.69
C ARG A 193 -2.16 -18.53 -31.67
N PHE A 194 -1.36 -17.90 -32.52
CA PHE A 194 0.06 -18.14 -32.75
C PHE A 194 0.78 -16.83 -33.11
N MET A 195 2.11 -16.87 -33.16
CA MET A 195 2.97 -15.69 -33.31
C MET A 195 2.70 -14.91 -34.59
N GLU A 196 2.49 -15.60 -35.72
CA GLU A 196 2.25 -15.00 -37.03
C GLU A 196 0.93 -14.20 -37.07
N GLU A 197 -0.02 -14.48 -36.17
CA GLU A 197 -1.27 -13.72 -36.05
C GLU A 197 -1.13 -12.42 -35.24
N VAL A 198 -0.07 -12.24 -34.46
CA VAL A 198 0.07 -11.11 -33.51
C VAL A 198 -0.08 -9.77 -34.23
N THR A 199 0.70 -9.54 -35.29
CA THR A 199 0.63 -8.30 -36.07
C THR A 199 -0.76 -8.08 -36.67
N THR A 200 -1.34 -9.13 -37.26
CA THR A 200 -2.66 -9.02 -37.90
C THR A 200 -3.76 -8.72 -36.89
N CYS A 201 -3.72 -9.31 -35.69
CA CYS A 201 -4.70 -9.05 -34.64
C CYS A 201 -4.55 -7.64 -34.06
N LEU A 202 -3.31 -7.18 -33.85
CA LEU A 202 -3.03 -5.85 -33.28
C LEU A 202 -3.12 -4.69 -34.30
N THR A 203 -3.41 -4.99 -35.57
CA THR A 203 -3.63 -3.97 -36.61
C THR A 203 -5.00 -4.05 -37.29
N ASP A 204 -5.85 -4.99 -36.89
CA ASP A 204 -7.18 -5.20 -37.47
C ASP A 204 -8.18 -4.10 -37.07
N THR A 205 -8.43 -3.17 -37.98
CA THR A 205 -9.36 -2.04 -37.80
C THR A 205 -10.82 -2.37 -38.14
N ARG A 206 -11.15 -3.64 -38.44
CA ARG A 206 -12.54 -4.04 -38.68
C ARG A 206 -13.37 -3.93 -37.41
N HIS A 207 -14.65 -3.64 -37.57
CA HIS A 207 -15.60 -3.56 -36.46
C HIS A 207 -15.96 -4.98 -35.97
N PRO A 208 -15.93 -5.27 -34.64
CA PRO A 208 -16.31 -6.58 -34.11
C PRO A 208 -17.77 -6.97 -34.35
N GLY A 209 -18.65 -5.97 -34.45
CA GLY A 209 -20.11 -6.14 -34.64
C GLY A 209 -20.89 -6.07 -33.33
N ASP A 210 -22.21 -5.98 -33.42
CA ASP A 210 -23.08 -5.67 -32.26
C ASP A 210 -23.49 -6.91 -31.44
N LYS A 211 -22.92 -8.07 -31.77
CA LYS A 211 -23.21 -9.37 -31.14
C LYS A 211 -22.16 -9.80 -30.12
N VAL A 212 -21.26 -8.90 -29.74
CA VAL A 212 -20.17 -9.13 -28.79
C VAL A 212 -20.10 -7.98 -27.80
N GLY A 213 -19.51 -8.23 -26.63
CA GLY A 213 -19.45 -7.26 -25.53
C GLY A 213 -18.47 -6.12 -25.80
N ASN A 214 -18.85 -4.91 -25.37
CA ASN A 214 -18.01 -3.70 -25.37
C ASN A 214 -18.40 -2.84 -24.16
N ASP A 215 -17.96 -3.26 -22.98
CA ASP A 215 -18.36 -2.69 -21.68
C ASP A 215 -17.97 -1.22 -21.51
N ASN A 216 -16.76 -0.86 -21.91
CA ASN A 216 -16.18 0.47 -21.73
C ASN A 216 -16.20 1.32 -23.00
N GLY A 217 -16.88 0.87 -24.06
CA GLY A 217 -16.95 1.62 -25.33
C GLY A 217 -15.61 1.74 -26.06
N GLU A 218 -14.62 0.91 -25.71
CA GLU A 218 -13.26 0.95 -26.26
C GLU A 218 -12.99 -0.19 -27.25
N CYS A 219 -13.86 -1.18 -27.37
CA CYS A 219 -13.70 -2.30 -28.31
C CYS A 219 -14.29 -2.00 -29.70
N ASN A 220 -14.04 -0.82 -30.27
CA ASN A 220 -14.65 -0.39 -31.55
C ASN A 220 -14.03 -1.07 -32.78
N THR A 221 -12.83 -1.62 -32.64
CA THR A 221 -12.13 -2.41 -33.65
C THR A 221 -11.60 -3.70 -33.05
N MET A 222 -11.26 -4.66 -33.90
CA MET A 222 -10.72 -5.95 -33.47
C MET A 222 -9.39 -5.80 -32.73
N TRP A 223 -8.52 -4.87 -33.15
CA TRP A 223 -7.27 -4.63 -32.43
C TRP A 223 -7.51 -3.99 -31.06
N GLU A 224 -8.44 -3.03 -30.94
CA GLU A 224 -8.77 -2.42 -29.65
C GLU A 224 -9.38 -3.48 -28.71
N THR A 225 -10.23 -4.36 -29.24
CA THR A 225 -10.77 -5.53 -28.50
C THR A 225 -9.64 -6.43 -27.98
N CYS A 226 -8.65 -6.74 -28.83
CA CYS A 226 -7.52 -7.57 -28.46
C CYS A 226 -6.72 -6.93 -27.31
N THR A 227 -6.38 -5.65 -27.46
CA THR A 227 -5.65 -4.87 -26.47
C THR A 227 -6.38 -4.77 -25.14
N ILE A 228 -7.67 -4.44 -25.14
CA ILE A 228 -8.46 -4.35 -23.91
C ILE A 228 -8.53 -5.71 -23.22
N GLY A 229 -8.82 -6.79 -23.96
CA GLY A 229 -8.90 -8.13 -23.37
C GLY A 229 -7.58 -8.63 -22.79
N GLN A 230 -6.47 -8.51 -23.53
CA GLN A 230 -5.16 -8.97 -23.05
C GLN A 230 -4.63 -8.09 -21.92
N GLY A 231 -4.83 -6.78 -22.02
CA GLY A 231 -4.37 -5.78 -21.07
C GLY A 231 -5.13 -5.82 -19.74
N ALA A 232 -6.46 -5.90 -19.79
CA ALA A 232 -7.28 -6.03 -18.58
C ALA A 232 -6.99 -7.34 -17.85
N HIS A 233 -6.76 -8.44 -18.58
CA HIS A 233 -6.45 -9.71 -17.93
C HIS A 233 -5.05 -9.70 -17.27
N ILE A 234 -4.01 -9.11 -17.90
CA ILE A 234 -2.70 -8.98 -17.22
C ILE A 234 -2.74 -8.02 -16.04
N HIS A 235 -3.64 -7.03 -16.03
CA HIS A 235 -3.91 -6.20 -14.86
C HIS A 235 -4.41 -7.04 -13.67
N GLU A 236 -5.38 -7.94 -13.89
CA GLU A 236 -5.84 -8.85 -12.83
C GLU A 236 -4.76 -9.83 -12.35
N VAL A 237 -3.91 -10.28 -13.28
CA VAL A 237 -2.72 -11.08 -12.94
C VAL A 237 -1.73 -10.24 -12.12
N GLY A 238 -1.60 -8.95 -12.40
CA GLY A 238 -0.83 -8.00 -11.59
C GLY A 238 -1.31 -7.93 -10.15
N HIS A 239 -2.64 -7.87 -9.94
CA HIS A 239 -3.23 -8.00 -8.60
C HIS A 239 -2.92 -9.36 -7.95
N ALA A 240 -2.93 -10.46 -8.69
CA ALA A 240 -2.52 -11.77 -8.18
C ALA A 240 -1.04 -11.81 -7.74
N PHE A 241 -0.17 -11.03 -8.40
CA PHE A 241 1.22 -10.83 -7.96
C PHE A 241 1.38 -9.83 -6.80
N GLY A 242 0.29 -9.23 -6.29
CA GLY A 242 0.32 -8.29 -5.17
C GLY A 242 0.47 -6.83 -5.57
N SER A 243 0.28 -6.49 -6.85
CA SER A 243 0.34 -5.12 -7.32
C SER A 243 -0.96 -4.36 -7.02
N PRO A 244 -0.93 -3.16 -6.41
CA PRO A 244 -2.09 -2.28 -6.30
C PRO A 244 -2.29 -1.44 -7.58
N HIS A 245 -3.35 -0.62 -7.62
CA HIS A 245 -3.50 0.39 -8.67
C HIS A 245 -2.36 1.41 -8.60
N ARG A 246 -1.62 1.52 -9.70
CA ARG A 246 -0.51 2.46 -9.91
C ARG A 246 -0.40 2.81 -11.40
N PRO A 247 0.24 3.95 -11.75
CA PRO A 247 0.43 4.32 -13.14
C PRO A 247 1.10 3.22 -13.97
N GLY A 248 0.53 2.95 -15.15
CA GLY A 248 0.94 1.87 -16.05
C GLY A 248 -0.22 0.90 -16.35
N ILE A 249 0.07 -0.38 -16.53
CA ILE A 249 -0.94 -1.44 -16.74
C ILE A 249 -1.96 -1.49 -15.61
N MET A 250 -1.54 -1.20 -14.37
CA MET A 250 -2.41 -1.21 -13.20
C MET A 250 -3.41 -0.03 -13.16
N GLU A 251 -3.34 0.89 -14.12
CA GLU A 251 -4.31 2.00 -14.32
C GLU A 251 -4.74 2.10 -15.79
N ARG A 252 -4.98 0.95 -16.43
CA ARG A 252 -5.43 0.85 -17.84
C ARG A 252 -4.48 1.42 -18.89
N GLY A 253 -3.20 1.59 -18.57
CA GLY A 253 -2.19 2.04 -19.53
C GLY A 253 -2.07 1.15 -20.78
N TYR A 254 -2.57 -0.09 -20.71
CA TYR A 254 -2.65 -1.00 -21.84
C TYR A 254 -3.59 -0.56 -22.96
N ALA A 255 -4.66 0.19 -22.68
CA ALA A 255 -5.81 0.37 -23.59
C ALA A 255 -5.44 0.83 -25.01
N GLN A 256 -4.42 1.68 -25.14
CA GLN A 256 -3.91 2.15 -26.44
C GLN A 256 -2.44 1.79 -26.67
N ASP A 257 -1.71 1.46 -25.61
CA ASP A 257 -0.26 1.34 -25.69
C ASP A 257 0.20 -0.12 -25.77
N TRP A 258 -0.68 -1.09 -25.50
CA TRP A 258 -0.35 -2.51 -25.63
C TRP A 258 0.31 -2.88 -26.98
N PRO A 259 -0.18 -2.40 -28.14
CA PRO A 259 0.45 -2.71 -29.42
C PRO A 259 1.88 -2.15 -29.57
N LYS A 260 2.24 -1.11 -28.81
CA LYS A 260 3.58 -0.50 -28.86
C LYS A 260 4.67 -1.45 -28.37
N ASN A 261 4.31 -2.47 -27.59
CA ASN A 261 5.27 -3.50 -27.17
C ASN A 261 5.64 -4.50 -28.29
N PHE A 262 4.86 -4.56 -29.37
CA PHE A 262 4.99 -5.62 -30.39
C PHE A 262 5.11 -5.09 -31.82
N LEU A 263 4.70 -3.85 -32.07
CA LEU A 263 4.63 -3.27 -33.41
C LEU A 263 5.56 -2.07 -33.56
N SER A 264 6.11 -1.88 -34.76
CA SER A 264 6.86 -0.67 -35.14
C SER A 264 5.94 0.52 -35.48
N LYS A 265 4.65 0.29 -35.69
CA LYS A 265 3.63 1.32 -35.89
C LYS A 265 2.26 0.80 -35.44
N THR A 266 1.54 1.58 -34.63
CA THR A 266 0.18 1.22 -34.21
C THR A 266 -0.84 1.46 -35.33
N ALA A 267 -2.03 0.86 -35.23
CA ALA A 267 -3.13 1.11 -36.17
C ALA A 267 -3.94 2.35 -35.78
N TYR A 268 -4.84 2.78 -36.67
CA TYR A 268 -5.81 3.84 -36.38
C TYR A 268 -6.71 3.42 -35.20
N CYS A 269 -6.82 4.28 -34.20
CA CYS A 269 -7.68 4.08 -33.03
C CYS A 269 -9.03 4.75 -33.27
N ARG A 270 -10.08 3.93 -33.32
CA ARG A 270 -11.45 4.42 -33.54
C ARG A 270 -12.03 5.04 -32.28
N HIS A 271 -11.67 4.55 -31.10
CA HIS A 271 -12.09 5.11 -29.82
C HIS A 271 -11.57 6.55 -29.64
N THR A 272 -10.29 6.80 -29.89
CA THR A 272 -9.68 8.14 -29.75
C THR A 272 -9.70 8.97 -31.04
N GLN A 273 -10.11 8.37 -32.16
CA GLN A 273 -10.08 8.95 -33.50
C GLN A 273 -8.70 9.45 -33.95
N LYS A 274 -7.64 8.75 -33.56
CA LYS A 274 -6.24 9.12 -33.87
C LYS A 274 -5.59 8.13 -34.84
N ASP A 275 -4.75 8.68 -35.72
CA ASP A 275 -3.90 7.89 -36.59
C ASP A 275 -2.84 7.10 -35.80
N GLY A 276 -2.41 6.00 -36.40
CA GLY A 276 -1.36 5.14 -35.88
C GLY A 276 -0.03 5.87 -35.71
N THR A 277 0.64 5.64 -34.58
CA THR A 277 1.92 6.26 -34.23
C THR A 277 3.07 5.31 -34.52
N ALA A 278 4.15 5.82 -35.12
CA ALA A 278 5.40 5.06 -35.26
C ALA A 278 6.03 4.87 -33.88
N VAL A 279 6.45 3.65 -33.57
CA VAL A 279 6.98 3.28 -32.26
C VAL A 279 8.51 3.33 -32.31
N THR A 280 9.07 4.22 -31.52
CA THR A 280 10.50 4.43 -31.32
C THR A 280 10.86 4.31 -29.84
N THR A 281 12.14 4.37 -29.50
CA THR A 281 12.64 4.37 -28.12
C THR A 281 12.14 5.55 -27.27
N GLU A 282 11.75 6.64 -27.90
CA GLU A 282 11.25 7.87 -27.26
C GLU A 282 9.71 7.88 -27.17
N THR A 283 9.04 6.90 -27.79
CA THR A 283 7.57 6.86 -27.81
C THR A 283 7.04 6.50 -26.42
N PRO A 284 6.21 7.36 -25.79
CA PRO A 284 5.61 7.04 -24.49
C PRO A 284 4.78 5.75 -24.57
N ASN A 285 4.94 4.89 -23.58
CA ASN A 285 4.24 3.62 -23.47
C ASN A 285 3.80 3.40 -22.03
N ASN A 286 2.48 3.44 -21.78
CA ASN A 286 1.89 3.17 -20.47
C ASN A 286 1.51 1.69 -20.29
N ALA A 287 1.68 0.85 -21.31
CA ALA A 287 1.49 -0.60 -21.22
C ALA A 287 2.75 -1.29 -20.65
N GLN A 288 3.16 -0.83 -19.47
CA GLN A 288 4.31 -1.28 -18.68
C GLN A 288 3.94 -1.38 -17.20
N TRP A 289 4.73 -2.09 -16.40
CA TRP A 289 4.56 -2.15 -14.95
C TRP A 289 4.97 -0.82 -14.29
N ASN A 290 4.51 -0.52 -13.08
CA ASN A 290 5.15 0.54 -12.30
C ASN A 290 6.57 0.08 -11.86
N LEU A 291 7.49 1.01 -11.63
CA LEU A 291 8.83 0.67 -11.14
C LEU A 291 8.78 -0.02 -9.76
N ALA A 292 7.90 0.46 -8.87
CA ALA A 292 7.71 -0.14 -7.55
C ALA A 292 7.20 -1.59 -7.64
N ASP A 293 6.28 -1.86 -8.58
CA ASP A 293 5.74 -3.20 -8.82
C ASP A 293 6.82 -4.11 -9.39
N ALA A 294 7.58 -3.63 -10.38
CA ALA A 294 8.68 -4.38 -10.98
C ALA A 294 9.76 -4.77 -9.94
N LEU A 295 10.10 -3.86 -9.02
CA LEU A 295 11.00 -4.14 -7.90
C LEU A 295 10.40 -5.14 -6.90
N SER A 296 9.10 -5.05 -6.63
CA SER A 296 8.38 -6.00 -5.77
C SER A 296 8.36 -7.40 -6.40
N PHE A 297 8.05 -7.49 -7.69
CA PHE A 297 8.01 -8.73 -8.46
C PHE A 297 9.34 -9.45 -8.45
N ARG A 298 10.47 -8.72 -8.57
CA ARG A 298 11.82 -9.30 -8.47
C ARG A 298 12.04 -10.12 -7.20
N LEU A 299 11.35 -9.81 -6.10
CA LEU A 299 11.46 -10.56 -4.85
C LEU A 299 10.66 -11.86 -4.84
N LEU A 300 9.69 -12.00 -5.74
CA LEU A 300 8.86 -13.19 -5.87
C LEU A 300 9.63 -14.34 -6.50
N PRO A 301 9.43 -15.60 -6.06
CA PRO A 301 10.06 -16.78 -6.66
C PRO A 301 9.85 -16.86 -8.18
N HIS A 302 8.69 -16.42 -8.66
CA HIS A 302 8.28 -16.46 -10.06
C HIS A 302 9.18 -15.64 -10.99
N PHE A 303 9.85 -14.58 -10.50
CA PHE A 303 10.70 -13.67 -11.28
C PHE A 303 12.19 -13.80 -10.94
N ARG A 304 12.53 -14.73 -10.05
CA ARG A 304 13.88 -14.85 -9.50
C ARG A 304 14.84 -15.38 -10.55
N LEU A 305 16.02 -14.76 -10.62
CA LEU A 305 17.16 -15.27 -11.38
C LEU A 305 18.11 -16.03 -10.45
N PRO A 306 18.89 -16.99 -10.96
CA PRO A 306 19.87 -17.75 -10.15
C PRO A 306 20.92 -16.87 -9.45
N THR A 307 21.18 -15.67 -9.97
CA THR A 307 22.14 -14.69 -9.46
C THR A 307 21.55 -13.74 -8.42
N ASP A 308 20.24 -13.76 -8.16
CA ASP A 308 19.63 -12.86 -7.18
C ASP A 308 19.98 -13.25 -5.74
N THR A 309 20.41 -12.26 -4.96
CA THR A 309 20.56 -12.39 -3.50
C THR A 309 19.19 -12.28 -2.83
N LEU A 310 18.88 -13.20 -1.91
CA LEU A 310 17.63 -13.17 -1.16
C LEU A 310 17.69 -12.15 -0.03
N PRO A 311 16.77 -11.16 0.03
CA PRO A 311 16.68 -10.28 1.17
C PRO A 311 16.16 -11.04 2.40
N THR A 312 16.66 -10.64 3.57
CA THR A 312 16.14 -11.09 4.87
C THR A 312 14.68 -10.68 5.03
N PRO A 313 13.89 -11.36 5.89
CA PRO A 313 12.50 -10.98 6.13
C PRO A 313 12.34 -9.50 6.52
N GLY A 314 13.24 -8.96 7.35
CA GLY A 314 13.23 -7.55 7.73
C GLY A 314 13.40 -6.60 6.53
N GLN A 315 14.29 -6.91 5.60
CA GLN A 315 14.55 -6.10 4.41
C GLN A 315 13.41 -6.14 3.38
N ARG A 316 12.56 -7.17 3.38
CA ARG A 316 11.43 -7.26 2.44
C ARG A 316 10.33 -6.26 2.76
N ASP A 317 10.12 -5.99 4.03
CA ASP A 317 9.02 -5.16 4.52
C ASP A 317 9.46 -3.79 5.04
N GLU A 318 10.76 -3.50 5.01
CA GLU A 318 11.31 -2.21 5.44
C GLU A 318 11.03 -1.12 4.40
N SER A 319 10.33 -0.07 4.81
CA SER A 319 10.19 1.16 4.03
C SER A 319 11.44 2.05 4.18
N PRO A 320 11.78 2.85 3.17
CA PRO A 320 12.84 3.85 3.30
C PRO A 320 12.65 4.76 4.51
N LEU A 321 13.72 4.99 5.26
CA LEU A 321 13.75 5.90 6.40
C LEU A 321 14.23 7.28 5.96
N ILE A 322 13.50 8.32 6.36
CA ILE A 322 13.83 9.72 6.09
C ILE A 322 13.82 10.47 7.42
N GLN A 323 14.92 11.15 7.75
CA GLN A 323 15.09 11.83 9.04
C GLN A 323 16.04 13.02 8.91
N ALA A 324 15.94 14.00 9.81
CA ALA A 324 16.94 15.05 9.95
C ALA A 324 18.01 14.66 10.98
N GLU A 325 19.27 14.84 10.61
CA GLU A 325 20.40 14.89 11.54
C GLU A 325 20.80 16.34 11.73
N TYR A 326 20.97 16.79 12.98
CA TYR A 326 21.39 18.17 13.27
C TYR A 326 22.83 18.19 13.77
N GLN A 327 23.63 19.11 13.23
CA GLN A 327 25.05 19.26 13.56
C GLN A 327 25.36 20.70 13.98
N GLY A 328 26.26 20.88 14.95
CA GLY A 328 26.69 22.19 15.46
C GLY A 328 26.15 22.53 16.86
N ASP A 329 26.87 23.37 17.60
CA ASP A 329 26.52 23.71 18.99
C ASP A 329 25.74 25.04 19.09
N GLU A 330 26.01 26.00 18.20
CA GLU A 330 25.45 27.37 18.28
C GLU A 330 24.36 27.64 17.24
N GLU A 331 24.58 27.26 15.99
CA GLU A 331 23.60 27.23 14.89
C GLU A 331 23.56 25.79 14.36
N LEU A 332 22.52 25.04 14.73
CA LEU A 332 22.35 23.68 14.22
C LEU A 332 22.12 23.77 12.72
N SER A 333 22.96 23.14 11.90
CA SER A 333 22.66 22.87 10.49
C SER A 333 21.91 21.54 10.40
N ALA A 334 20.85 21.48 9.60
CA ALA A 334 20.12 20.24 9.37
C ALA A 334 20.68 19.50 8.14
N ILE A 335 20.79 18.18 8.25
CA ILE A 335 21.15 17.29 7.15
C ILE A 335 20.01 16.29 6.99
N LEU A 336 19.35 16.31 5.84
CA LEU A 336 18.38 15.31 5.48
C LEU A 336 19.09 13.99 5.19
N HIS A 337 18.73 12.98 5.96
CA HIS A 337 19.25 11.62 5.87
C HIS A 337 18.19 10.70 5.28
N ILE A 338 18.46 10.11 4.13
CA ILE A 338 17.59 9.13 3.48
C ILE A 338 18.31 7.78 3.47
N SER A 339 17.67 6.72 3.93
CA SER A 339 18.34 5.41 4.04
C SER A 339 17.42 4.21 3.84
N SER A 340 18.00 3.09 3.40
CA SER A 340 17.34 1.80 3.25
C SER A 340 18.38 0.68 3.33
N ALA A 341 18.13 -0.37 4.14
CA ALA A 341 19.09 -1.47 4.29
C ALA A 341 19.14 -2.38 3.06
N ILE A 342 18.10 -2.39 2.21
CA ILE A 342 18.12 -3.09 0.92
C ILE A 342 18.66 -2.20 -0.22
N GLY A 343 18.86 -0.91 0.06
CA GLY A 343 19.29 0.09 -0.91
C GLY A 343 18.15 0.91 -1.50
N LEU A 344 18.49 2.10 -1.96
CA LEU A 344 17.59 3.07 -2.57
C LEU A 344 17.61 2.91 -4.10
N ALA A 345 16.44 2.97 -4.72
CA ALA A 345 16.25 2.80 -6.15
C ALA A 345 15.92 4.12 -6.86
N ARG A 346 15.21 5.04 -6.18
CA ARG A 346 14.82 6.34 -6.73
C ARG A 346 14.55 7.33 -5.61
N VAL A 347 14.94 8.59 -5.82
CA VAL A 347 14.60 9.73 -4.96
C VAL A 347 14.04 10.83 -5.86
N THR A 348 12.94 11.45 -5.47
CA THR A 348 12.27 12.49 -6.26
C THR A 348 11.79 13.61 -5.35
N PHE A 349 12.23 14.84 -5.64
CA PHE A 349 11.79 16.06 -4.98
C PHE A 349 10.80 16.84 -5.85
N ALA A 350 9.83 17.53 -5.25
CA ALA A 350 8.96 18.54 -5.88
C ALA A 350 8.22 18.08 -7.16
N SER A 351 7.81 16.81 -7.27
CA SER A 351 7.23 16.22 -8.49
C SER A 351 8.06 16.43 -9.77
N SER A 352 9.35 16.74 -9.61
CA SER A 352 10.30 16.93 -10.71
C SER A 352 10.83 15.60 -11.23
N SER A 353 11.70 15.63 -12.25
CA SER A 353 12.40 14.42 -12.70
C SER A 353 13.17 13.78 -11.53
N PRO A 354 13.21 12.44 -11.42
CA PRO A 354 13.98 11.78 -10.38
C PRO A 354 15.45 12.22 -10.34
N GLU A 355 16.04 12.18 -9.15
CA GLU A 355 17.47 12.40 -8.98
C GLU A 355 18.27 11.42 -9.86
N PRO A 356 19.39 11.85 -10.48
CA PRO A 356 20.21 10.97 -11.32
C PRO A 356 20.74 9.74 -10.58
N THR A 357 20.99 9.89 -9.28
CA THR A 357 21.31 8.83 -8.34
C THR A 357 20.48 9.02 -7.06
N PRO A 358 19.99 7.94 -6.43
CA PRO A 358 20.29 6.54 -6.68
C PRO A 358 19.48 5.98 -7.85
N SER A 359 19.98 4.91 -8.46
CA SER A 359 19.28 4.14 -9.49
C SER A 359 19.34 2.65 -9.20
N ILE A 360 18.62 1.83 -9.96
CA ILE A 360 18.67 0.36 -9.83
C ILE A 360 20.08 -0.19 -10.05
N THR A 361 20.85 0.40 -10.97
CA THR A 361 22.22 -0.03 -11.29
C THR A 361 23.29 0.66 -10.44
N SER A 362 22.94 1.77 -9.79
CA SER A 362 23.82 2.54 -8.90
C SER A 362 23.07 2.89 -7.62
N SER A 363 22.85 1.87 -6.79
CA SER A 363 22.07 1.98 -5.56
C SER A 363 22.93 2.46 -4.39
N PHE A 364 22.32 3.25 -3.50
CA PHE A 364 22.96 3.71 -2.26
C PHE A 364 22.15 3.22 -1.07
N SER A 365 22.81 2.82 0.01
CA SER A 365 22.11 2.53 1.27
C SER A 365 21.74 3.80 2.05
N VAL A 366 22.47 4.89 1.81
CA VAL A 366 22.30 6.18 2.52
C VAL A 366 22.61 7.33 1.57
N LEU A 367 21.78 8.38 1.62
CA LEU A 367 22.00 9.67 0.98
C LEU A 367 21.85 10.80 2.00
N ARG A 368 22.59 11.88 1.76
CA ARG A 368 22.65 13.06 2.63
C ARG A 368 22.47 14.32 1.79
N PHE A 369 21.55 15.18 2.20
CA PHE A 369 21.38 16.52 1.62
C PHE A 369 21.49 17.54 2.73
N THR A 370 22.42 18.49 2.60
CA THR A 370 22.50 19.59 3.58
C THR A 370 21.39 20.59 3.31
N GLU A 371 20.98 21.30 4.35
CA GLU A 371 20.01 22.39 4.26
C GLU A 371 20.38 23.39 3.15
N ASP A 372 21.64 23.81 3.11
CA ASP A 372 22.17 24.74 2.09
C ASP A 372 22.00 24.20 0.65
N THR A 373 22.32 22.92 0.42
CA THR A 373 22.17 22.32 -0.92
C THR A 373 20.72 22.24 -1.38
N LEU A 374 19.78 22.11 -0.45
CA LEU A 374 18.35 22.13 -0.77
C LEU A 374 17.89 23.57 -1.01
N TYR A 375 18.40 24.56 -0.27
CA TYR A 375 18.09 25.98 -0.47
C TYR A 375 18.58 26.55 -1.79
N GLU A 376 19.71 26.06 -2.29
CA GLU A 376 20.18 26.44 -3.63
C GLU A 376 19.24 25.96 -4.75
N ARG A 377 18.40 24.96 -4.47
CA ARG A 377 17.59 24.25 -5.48
C ARG A 377 16.09 24.52 -5.38
N PHE A 378 15.58 24.78 -4.18
CA PHE A 378 14.15 24.79 -3.89
C PHE A 378 13.77 25.98 -3.02
N ASP A 379 12.61 26.58 -3.30
CA ASP A 379 12.07 27.67 -2.50
C ASP A 379 11.56 27.15 -1.14
N ARG A 380 12.02 27.77 -0.05
CA ARG A 380 11.61 27.41 1.32
C ARG A 380 10.20 27.87 1.65
N THR A 381 9.65 28.82 0.90
CA THR A 381 8.30 29.34 1.12
C THR A 381 7.21 28.40 0.59
N GLU A 382 7.58 27.43 -0.23
CA GLU A 382 6.69 26.40 -0.77
C GLU A 382 7.00 25.03 -0.13
N PRO A 383 5.99 24.16 0.06
CA PRO A 383 6.22 22.79 0.52
C PRO A 383 7.15 22.02 -0.42
N LEU A 384 8.14 21.31 0.12
CA LEU A 384 9.04 20.47 -0.66
C LEU A 384 8.65 18.99 -0.50
N PRO A 385 7.78 18.42 -1.36
CA PRO A 385 7.44 17.01 -1.28
C PRO A 385 8.62 16.15 -1.73
N LEU A 386 8.77 15.01 -1.08
CA LEU A 386 9.82 14.04 -1.33
C LEU A 386 9.24 12.63 -1.38
N THR A 387 9.52 11.91 -2.45
CA THR A 387 9.20 10.48 -2.60
C THR A 387 10.48 9.68 -2.75
N VAL A 388 10.60 8.62 -1.96
CA VAL A 388 11.76 7.72 -1.93
C VAL A 388 11.31 6.29 -2.15
N LEU A 389 11.91 5.61 -3.14
CA LEU A 389 11.65 4.21 -3.48
C LEU A 389 12.87 3.35 -3.15
N ALA A 390 12.69 2.27 -2.39
CA ALA A 390 13.72 1.27 -2.11
C ALA A 390 13.73 0.12 -3.13
N LEU A 391 14.83 -0.65 -3.16
CA LEU A 391 15.00 -1.80 -4.06
C LEU A 391 14.06 -2.99 -3.79
N ASN A 392 13.29 -2.96 -2.70
CA ASN A 392 12.21 -3.90 -2.42
C ASN A 392 10.84 -3.45 -2.95
N GLY A 393 10.75 -2.30 -3.62
CA GLY A 393 9.49 -1.72 -4.09
C GLY A 393 8.69 -0.98 -3.02
N ARG A 394 9.22 -0.84 -1.79
CA ARG A 394 8.60 -0.01 -0.74
C ARG A 394 8.91 1.46 -1.00
N GLU A 395 7.91 2.30 -0.82
CA GLU A 395 7.98 3.73 -1.07
C GLU A 395 7.57 4.50 0.19
N THR A 396 8.27 5.60 0.45
CA THR A 396 7.94 6.56 1.53
C THR A 396 7.80 7.94 0.90
N THR A 397 6.71 8.65 1.20
CA THR A 397 6.47 10.02 0.73
C THR A 397 6.33 10.95 1.93
N ILE A 398 7.00 12.10 1.85
CA ILE A 398 6.87 13.21 2.79
C ILE A 398 6.30 14.40 2.02
N PRO A 399 5.24 15.05 2.53
CA PRO A 399 4.61 16.18 1.84
C PRO A 399 5.47 17.45 1.89
N ASP A 400 6.26 17.64 2.95
CA ASP A 400 7.11 18.81 3.11
C ASP A 400 8.38 18.52 3.93
N VAL A 401 9.51 18.44 3.24
CA VAL A 401 10.84 18.24 3.83
C VAL A 401 11.24 19.41 4.75
N TRP A 402 10.77 20.63 4.48
CA TRP A 402 11.12 21.80 5.29
C TRP A 402 10.61 21.71 6.71
N LYS A 403 9.44 21.07 6.93
CA LYS A 403 8.93 20.80 8.28
C LYS A 403 9.91 19.93 9.06
N ILE A 404 10.42 18.86 8.44
CA ILE A 404 11.39 17.96 9.08
C ILE A 404 12.70 18.68 9.40
N LEU A 405 13.20 19.54 8.50
CA LEU A 405 14.46 20.28 8.72
C LEU A 405 14.30 21.45 9.71
N SER A 406 13.11 22.02 9.84
CA SER A 406 12.83 23.21 10.65
C SER A 406 12.51 22.95 12.12
N VAL A 407 12.33 21.68 12.55
CA VAL A 407 12.17 21.34 13.97
C VAL A 407 13.47 21.57 14.75
N LYS A 408 13.76 22.85 15.04
CA LYS A 408 14.85 23.32 15.89
C LYS A 408 14.24 24.19 17.00
N THR A 409 13.40 23.61 17.85
CA THR A 409 12.97 24.33 19.05
C THR A 409 13.99 24.04 20.16
N TYR A 410 14.64 25.08 20.67
CA TYR A 410 15.51 24.96 21.84
C TYR A 410 15.04 25.92 22.93
N ILE A 411 15.17 25.49 24.19
CA ILE A 411 14.85 26.27 25.38
C ILE A 411 16.18 26.76 25.97
N ARG A 412 16.30 28.08 26.18
CA ARG A 412 17.44 28.67 26.90
C ARG A 412 17.10 28.73 28.38
N LEU A 413 17.94 28.14 29.21
CA LEU A 413 17.75 28.18 30.66
C LEU A 413 18.18 29.56 31.20
N PRO A 414 17.29 30.31 31.88
CA PRO A 414 17.63 31.62 32.41
C PRO A 414 18.85 31.56 33.34
N GLY A 415 19.78 32.50 33.13
CA GLY A 415 21.01 32.58 33.92
C GLY A 415 22.07 31.53 33.57
N SER A 416 21.93 30.80 32.46
CA SER A 416 22.86 29.77 32.02
C SER A 416 23.13 29.82 30.51
N THR A 417 24.25 29.25 30.08
CA THR A 417 24.55 28.99 28.66
C THR A 417 23.93 27.68 28.16
N ILE A 418 23.32 26.89 29.05
CA ILE A 418 22.72 25.59 28.73
C ILE A 418 21.48 25.79 27.85
N ARG A 419 21.43 24.98 26.77
CA ARG A 419 20.28 24.87 25.87
C ARG A 419 19.70 23.46 25.98
N LEU A 420 18.37 23.38 26.03
CA LEU A 420 17.65 22.12 25.88
C LEU A 420 17.07 22.06 24.48
N TYR A 421 17.20 20.94 23.80
CA TYR A 421 16.71 20.76 22.44
C TYR A 421 15.43 19.93 22.45
N LYS A 422 14.47 20.30 21.62
CA LYS A 422 13.19 19.62 21.45
C LYS A 422 13.11 18.99 20.07
N ARG A 423 12.69 17.73 20.01
CA ARG A 423 12.41 16.99 18.77
C ARG A 423 11.13 16.19 18.96
N SER A 424 10.18 16.28 18.04
CA SER A 424 8.90 15.59 18.12
C SER A 424 8.56 14.85 16.84
N VAL A 425 7.59 13.95 16.99
CA VAL A 425 6.80 13.36 15.91
C VAL A 425 5.35 13.80 16.10
N TYR A 426 4.59 13.82 15.02
CA TYR A 426 3.17 14.21 14.98
C TYR A 426 2.33 13.01 14.53
N SER A 427 1.04 13.01 14.82
CA SER A 427 0.09 12.11 14.15
C SER A 427 0.07 12.39 12.64
N ASP A 428 -0.52 11.49 11.85
CA ASP A 428 -0.53 11.64 10.39
C ASP A 428 -1.36 12.86 9.94
N ASP A 429 -2.50 13.10 10.58
CA ASP A 429 -3.37 14.24 10.24
C ASP A 429 -2.77 15.59 10.66
N ASP A 430 -2.12 15.67 11.83
CA ASP A 430 -1.54 16.91 12.34
C ASP A 430 -0.33 17.37 11.52
N GLU A 431 0.46 16.45 10.95
CA GLU A 431 1.55 16.79 10.02
C GLU A 431 1.03 17.50 8.75
N LYS A 432 -0.24 17.27 8.38
CA LYS A 432 -0.89 17.79 7.17
C LYS A 432 -1.74 19.05 7.41
N ARG A 433 -2.13 19.37 8.65
CA ARG A 433 -3.00 20.52 8.97
C ARG A 433 -2.28 21.88 8.97
N THR A 434 -3.00 22.93 8.56
CA THR A 434 -2.64 24.36 8.75
C THR A 434 -3.27 24.90 10.04
N ALA A 435 -2.66 25.94 10.61
CA ALA A 435 -2.79 26.43 12.01
C ALA A 435 -4.18 26.82 12.56
N SER A 436 -5.31 26.45 11.95
CA SER A 436 -6.64 27.00 12.27
C SER A 436 -7.41 26.33 13.42
N HIS A 437 -6.81 25.40 14.19
CA HIS A 437 -7.47 24.73 15.33
C HIS A 437 -6.56 24.57 16.57
N GLU A 438 -5.61 25.49 16.81
CA GLU A 438 -4.71 25.46 17.98
C GLU A 438 -5.43 25.44 19.35
N ASN A 439 -6.74 25.73 19.40
CA ASN A 439 -7.45 25.96 20.67
C ASN A 439 -7.99 24.69 21.37
N ASP A 440 -7.94 23.51 20.75
CA ASP A 440 -8.59 22.29 21.30
C ASP A 440 -7.64 21.14 21.71
N VAL A 441 -6.45 21.49 22.18
CA VAL A 441 -5.45 20.52 22.65
C VAL A 441 -4.93 20.84 24.05
N TYR A 442 -4.51 19.81 24.77
CA TYR A 442 -3.70 19.90 25.98
C TYR A 442 -2.22 19.87 25.60
N GLU A 443 -1.51 20.96 25.85
CA GLU A 443 -0.04 20.99 25.75
C GLU A 443 0.59 20.61 27.08
N TRP A 444 1.61 19.76 27.02
CA TRP A 444 2.30 19.29 28.22
C TRP A 444 3.80 19.12 27.97
N ALA A 445 4.59 19.30 29.03
CA ALA A 445 6.02 19.09 29.05
C ALA A 445 6.42 18.52 30.40
N GLN A 446 7.48 17.73 30.45
CA GLN A 446 7.89 17.08 31.68
C GLN A 446 9.37 16.70 31.66
N LEU A 447 10.11 17.13 32.68
CA LEU A 447 11.48 16.67 32.90
C LEU A 447 11.51 15.36 33.69
N LEU A 448 12.56 14.57 33.51
CA LEU A 448 12.85 13.36 34.28
C LEU A 448 13.28 13.65 35.73
N LYS A 449 13.35 14.92 36.10
CA LYS A 449 13.44 15.41 37.47
C LYS A 449 12.41 16.52 37.64
N GLU A 450 11.66 16.49 38.73
CA GLU A 450 10.62 17.47 38.99
C GLU A 450 10.64 17.91 40.46
N ARG A 451 10.22 19.16 40.70
CA ARG A 451 10.05 19.66 42.06
C ARG A 451 8.76 19.11 42.66
N GLY A 452 8.90 18.26 43.67
CA GLY A 452 7.78 17.66 44.38
C GLY A 452 7.05 18.64 45.30
N PRO A 453 5.95 18.19 45.94
CA PRO A 453 5.17 19.01 46.88
C PRO A 453 5.97 19.47 48.11
N ASP A 454 7.04 18.75 48.46
CA ASP A 454 7.97 19.09 49.54
C ASP A 454 8.98 20.19 49.15
N GLY A 455 8.90 20.68 47.90
CA GLY A 455 9.79 21.69 47.36
C GLY A 455 11.17 21.18 46.94
N ARG A 456 11.46 19.87 47.07
CA ARG A 456 12.72 19.25 46.64
C ARG A 456 12.61 18.70 45.23
N ILE A 457 13.75 18.52 44.56
CA ILE A 457 13.82 17.95 43.21
C ILE A 457 13.99 16.44 43.33
N HIS A 458 13.06 15.68 42.78
CA HIS A 458 13.04 14.22 42.80
C HIS A 458 13.24 13.66 41.40
N ARG A 459 13.89 12.50 41.28
CA ARG A 459 14.08 11.83 39.99
C ARG A 459 12.87 10.95 39.64
N ALA A 460 12.55 10.85 38.35
CA ALA A 460 11.61 9.87 37.86
C ALA A 460 12.16 8.44 38.09
N THR A 461 11.35 7.55 38.65
CA THR A 461 11.73 6.16 38.96
C THR A 461 11.11 5.16 38.01
N LYS A 462 9.95 5.49 37.42
CA LYS A 462 9.24 4.63 36.47
C LYS A 462 8.26 5.44 35.62
N ILE A 463 7.93 4.88 34.46
CA ILE A 463 6.95 5.43 33.53
C ILE A 463 5.99 4.29 33.13
N ASP A 464 4.70 4.49 33.32
CA ASP A 464 3.65 3.62 32.75
C ASP A 464 3.27 4.15 31.37
N LEU A 465 3.54 3.36 30.33
CA LEU A 465 3.28 3.67 28.92
C LEU A 465 1.83 3.26 28.59
N ARG A 466 0.90 4.21 28.59
CA ARG A 466 -0.55 3.94 28.54
C ARG A 466 -1.03 3.74 27.11
N VAL A 467 -1.21 2.48 26.68
CA VAL A 467 -1.59 2.13 25.30
C VAL A 467 -2.82 1.23 25.29
N GLY A 468 -3.85 1.67 24.57
CA GLY A 468 -5.12 0.98 24.36
C GLY A 468 -5.34 0.62 22.90
N CYS A 469 -6.51 0.94 22.35
CA CYS A 469 -6.73 0.86 20.90
C CYS A 469 -5.90 1.90 20.12
N LEU A 470 -5.41 2.93 20.83
CA LEU A 470 -4.45 3.94 20.41
C LEU A 470 -3.56 4.34 21.60
N TRP A 471 -2.64 5.29 21.44
CA TRP A 471 -1.78 5.79 22.51
C TRP A 471 -2.51 6.80 23.40
N ASP A 472 -2.99 6.36 24.56
CA ASP A 472 -3.76 7.16 25.52
C ASP A 472 -2.90 8.22 26.24
N GLY A 473 -1.64 7.91 26.56
CA GLY A 473 -0.73 8.82 27.25
C GLY A 473 0.36 8.12 28.05
N GLY A 474 0.67 8.64 29.24
CA GLY A 474 1.71 8.09 30.10
C GLY A 474 1.65 8.64 31.52
N VAL A 475 2.11 7.86 32.50
CA VAL A 475 2.20 8.28 33.91
C VAL A 475 3.63 8.13 34.40
N VAL A 476 4.28 9.23 34.74
CA VAL A 476 5.63 9.27 35.30
C VAL A 476 5.52 9.35 36.82
N THR A 477 6.21 8.47 37.53
CA THR A 477 6.29 8.47 38.99
C THR A 477 7.68 8.89 39.46
N TYR A 478 7.74 9.75 40.46
CA TYR A 478 8.98 10.27 41.06
C TYR A 478 9.32 9.57 42.39
N GLU A 479 10.54 9.77 42.89
CA GLU A 479 11.08 9.11 44.10
C GLU A 479 10.26 9.34 45.38
N ASP A 480 9.67 10.52 45.54
CA ASP A 480 8.76 10.88 46.64
C ASP A 480 7.31 10.37 46.43
N GLY A 481 7.05 9.68 45.32
CA GLY A 481 5.77 9.09 44.97
C GLY A 481 4.79 10.02 44.27
N HIS A 482 5.13 11.29 44.02
CA HIS A 482 4.26 12.14 43.19
C HIS A 482 4.28 11.66 41.74
N VAL A 483 3.21 11.98 41.01
CA VAL A 483 3.01 11.58 39.62
C VAL A 483 2.75 12.79 38.74
N SER A 484 3.14 12.67 37.47
CA SER A 484 2.76 13.61 36.42
C SER A 484 2.58 12.88 35.10
N HIS A 485 1.85 13.47 34.16
CA HIS A 485 1.29 12.78 33.01
C HIS A 485 1.96 13.18 31.68
N TRP A 486 1.90 12.28 30.69
CA TRP A 486 2.02 12.62 29.27
C TRP A 486 0.62 12.84 28.72
N GLY A 487 0.07 14.02 28.97
CA GLY A 487 -1.34 14.35 28.72
C GLY A 487 -1.93 15.22 29.85
N PRO A 488 -3.26 15.40 29.91
CA PRO A 488 -3.88 16.18 30.97
C PRO A 488 -3.67 15.58 32.36
N MET A 489 -3.37 16.44 33.34
CA MET A 489 -3.30 16.09 34.75
C MET A 489 -4.71 15.93 35.34
N ARG A 490 -5.66 16.77 34.90
CA ARG A 490 -7.06 16.73 35.35
C ARG A 490 -8.02 16.98 34.19
N ILE A 491 -9.22 16.43 34.29
CA ILE A 491 -10.36 16.68 33.41
C ILE A 491 -11.60 16.83 34.28
N GLY A 492 -12.42 17.86 34.04
CA GLY A 492 -13.61 18.14 34.87
C GLY A 492 -13.30 18.25 36.36
N GLY A 493 -12.14 18.80 36.72
CA GLY A 493 -11.70 18.95 38.10
C GLY A 493 -11.25 17.66 38.80
N ARG A 494 -11.19 16.51 38.13
CA ARG A 494 -10.70 15.23 38.71
C ARG A 494 -9.37 14.83 38.09
N THR A 495 -8.51 14.15 38.85
CA THR A 495 -7.27 13.59 38.31
C THR A 495 -7.60 12.66 37.15
N HIS A 496 -6.95 12.89 36.01
CA HIS A 496 -7.20 12.11 34.82
C HIS A 496 -6.70 10.66 35.01
N GLN A 497 -7.45 9.70 34.51
CA GLN A 497 -7.03 8.30 34.46
C GLN A 497 -7.00 7.86 33.00
N PHE A 498 -5.84 7.43 32.54
CA PHE A 498 -5.67 6.93 31.19
C PHE A 498 -6.25 5.53 31.05
N GLY A 499 -6.86 5.25 29.90
CA GLY A 499 -7.15 3.89 29.46
C GLY A 499 -5.89 3.09 29.20
N GLY A 500 -6.03 1.98 28.47
CA GLY A 500 -4.88 1.27 27.92
C GLY A 500 -4.77 -0.18 28.36
N HIS A 501 -5.46 -1.06 27.64
CA HIS A 501 -5.45 -2.50 27.91
C HIS A 501 -4.10 -3.19 27.63
N ALA A 502 -3.22 -2.54 26.86
CA ALA A 502 -1.90 -3.05 26.47
C ALA A 502 -0.74 -2.24 27.12
N SER A 503 -1.04 -1.49 28.18
CA SER A 503 -0.06 -0.62 28.85
C SER A 503 1.05 -1.44 29.52
N GLU A 504 2.28 -0.92 29.46
CA GLU A 504 3.43 -1.51 30.14
C GLU A 504 4.20 -0.48 30.97
N GLU A 505 4.58 -0.88 32.18
CA GLU A 505 5.45 -0.09 33.05
C GLU A 505 6.94 -0.36 32.73
N ILE A 506 7.73 0.71 32.67
CA ILE A 506 9.19 0.67 32.58
C ILE A 506 9.83 1.36 33.77
N VAL A 507 10.68 0.63 34.49
CA VAL A 507 11.49 1.16 35.59
C VAL A 507 12.71 1.89 35.01
N LEU A 508 13.07 3.03 35.61
CA LEU A 508 14.20 3.88 35.23
C LEU A 508 15.30 3.82 36.30
N PRO A 509 16.30 2.92 36.19
CA PRO A 509 17.41 2.86 37.14
C PRO A 509 18.27 4.14 37.12
N PRO A 510 18.89 4.56 38.24
CA PRO A 510 19.66 5.80 38.35
C PRO A 510 20.75 6.00 37.27
N ASN A 511 21.49 4.94 36.92
CA ASN A 511 22.62 4.99 35.99
C ASN A 511 22.28 4.52 34.56
N VAL A 512 20.99 4.42 34.23
CA VAL A 512 20.51 3.98 32.93
C VAL A 512 19.78 5.14 32.27
N THR A 513 20.18 5.47 31.04
CA THR A 513 19.58 6.54 30.25
C THR A 513 18.56 5.97 29.27
N ILE A 514 17.62 6.80 28.84
CA ILE A 514 16.69 6.45 27.77
C ILE A 514 17.45 6.61 26.45
N LYS A 515 17.57 5.52 25.70
CA LYS A 515 18.32 5.51 24.44
C LYS A 515 17.48 5.99 23.27
N ARG A 516 16.23 5.53 23.23
CA ARG A 516 15.28 5.89 22.17
C ARG A 516 13.84 5.66 22.57
N ILE A 517 12.93 6.29 21.82
CA ILE A 517 11.50 6.02 21.85
C ILE A 517 11.04 5.75 20.42
N ASP A 518 10.44 4.58 20.21
CA ASP A 518 9.76 4.19 18.98
C ASP A 518 8.27 4.54 19.13
N ILE A 519 7.66 5.19 18.14
CA ILE A 519 6.30 5.76 18.21
C ILE A 519 5.56 5.37 16.94
N ASN A 520 4.39 4.75 17.07
CA ASN A 520 3.52 4.48 15.93
C ASN A 520 2.56 5.64 15.71
N ARG A 521 2.67 6.32 14.55
CA ARG A 521 1.91 7.54 14.23
C ARG A 521 0.45 7.28 13.84
N GLY A 522 0.08 6.02 13.68
CA GLY A 522 -1.23 5.62 13.16
C GLY A 522 -1.25 5.50 11.63
N GLN A 523 -2.41 5.11 11.11
CA GLN A 523 -2.64 5.03 9.66
C GLN A 523 -2.77 6.43 9.03
N GLU A 524 -2.81 6.47 7.70
CA GLU A 524 -3.01 7.72 6.97
C GLU A 524 -4.31 8.43 7.43
N GLY A 525 -4.20 9.72 7.77
CA GLY A 525 -5.30 10.53 8.31
C GLY A 525 -5.63 10.29 9.79
N ALA A 526 -4.81 9.55 10.53
CA ALA A 526 -5.03 9.34 11.96
C ALA A 526 -4.83 10.65 12.75
N LEU A 527 -5.83 10.99 13.57
CA LEU A 527 -5.80 12.15 14.48
C LEU A 527 -4.85 11.94 15.68
N HIS A 528 -4.78 10.71 16.19
CA HIS A 528 -3.98 10.33 17.35
C HIS A 528 -2.95 9.26 16.97
N MET A 529 -1.87 9.19 17.73
CA MET A 529 -0.86 8.15 17.61
C MET A 529 -1.36 6.81 18.17
N ASP A 530 -0.87 5.71 17.61
CA ASP A 530 -1.36 4.36 17.90
C ASP A 530 -0.61 3.68 19.05
N GLY A 531 0.67 4.00 19.28
CA GLY A 531 1.44 3.34 20.34
C GLY A 531 2.84 3.88 20.54
N VAL A 532 3.48 3.44 21.63
CA VAL A 532 4.81 3.85 22.07
C VAL A 532 5.61 2.68 22.63
N ARG A 533 6.92 2.70 22.37
CA ARG A 533 7.87 1.77 22.95
C ARG A 533 9.15 2.46 23.35
N MET A 534 9.53 2.35 24.62
CA MET A 534 10.75 2.92 25.16
C MET A 534 11.87 1.88 25.20
N THR A 535 13.09 2.28 24.82
CA THR A 535 14.30 1.45 24.99
C THR A 535 15.37 2.19 25.78
N LEU A 536 15.87 1.54 26.83
CA LEU A 536 16.91 2.06 27.71
C LEU A 536 18.32 1.67 27.23
N SER A 537 19.35 2.34 27.76
CA SER A 537 20.76 2.10 27.42
C SER A 537 21.25 0.70 27.81
N ASN A 538 20.62 0.08 28.82
CA ASN A 538 20.85 -1.31 29.22
C ASN A 538 20.08 -2.34 28.35
N ARG A 539 19.45 -1.91 27.25
CA ARG A 539 18.65 -2.71 26.33
C ARG A 539 17.30 -3.20 26.87
N THR A 540 16.87 -2.71 28.03
CA THR A 540 15.48 -2.94 28.49
C THR A 540 14.52 -2.20 27.56
N THR A 541 13.49 -2.90 27.09
CA THR A 541 12.47 -2.35 26.19
C THR A 541 11.08 -2.71 26.70
N LYS A 542 10.18 -1.72 26.70
CA LYS A 542 8.78 -1.85 27.12
C LYS A 542 7.86 -0.95 26.29
N GLY A 543 6.61 -1.34 26.15
CA GLY A 543 5.54 -0.61 25.45
C GLY A 543 5.01 -1.33 24.21
N GLU A 544 3.77 -1.00 23.84
CA GLU A 544 3.04 -1.52 22.69
C GLU A 544 2.97 -0.46 21.57
N LEU A 545 3.23 -0.89 20.34
CA LEU A 545 3.18 -0.02 19.17
C LEU A 545 1.86 -0.13 18.40
N ASN A 546 1.01 -1.12 18.69
CA ASN A 546 -0.21 -1.42 17.92
C ASN A 546 0.06 -1.63 16.42
N ALA A 547 1.25 -2.13 16.06
CA ALA A 547 1.77 -2.17 14.69
C ALA A 547 1.30 -3.37 13.84
N ASN A 548 0.20 -4.04 14.23
CA ASN A 548 -0.33 -5.20 13.51
C ASN A 548 -1.29 -4.79 12.38
N ASN A 549 -1.57 -5.70 11.42
CA ASN A 549 -2.60 -5.54 10.38
C ASN A 549 -2.51 -4.25 9.53
N GLY A 550 -1.32 -3.90 9.03
CA GLY A 550 -1.16 -2.72 8.15
C GLY A 550 -1.14 -1.37 8.85
N ARG A 551 -1.12 -1.33 10.19
CA ARG A 551 -0.97 -0.11 11.02
C ARG A 551 0.47 0.24 11.35
N ARG A 552 1.44 0.02 10.45
CA ARG A 552 2.86 0.17 10.78
C ARG A 552 3.44 1.47 10.23
N ASN A 553 3.31 2.55 10.99
CA ASN A 553 3.92 3.85 10.71
C ASN A 553 4.80 4.28 11.89
N VAL A 554 5.88 3.53 12.14
CA VAL A 554 6.71 3.70 13.33
C VAL A 554 7.86 4.68 13.05
N CYS A 555 7.84 5.83 13.72
CA CYS A 555 8.94 6.77 13.76
C CYS A 555 9.78 6.56 15.02
N ARG A 556 11.03 7.00 14.97
CA ARG A 556 11.99 6.84 16.07
C ARG A 556 12.55 8.18 16.50
N LEU A 557 12.48 8.45 17.80
CA LEU A 557 13.14 9.58 18.45
C LEU A 557 14.37 9.08 19.22
N GLU A 558 15.56 9.55 18.83
CA GLU A 558 16.82 9.33 19.54
C GLU A 558 17.50 10.68 19.83
N PRO A 559 18.23 10.82 20.96
CA PRO A 559 19.08 11.98 21.17
C PRO A 559 20.25 11.95 20.18
N ALA A 560 20.81 13.12 19.84
CA ALA A 560 22.04 13.17 19.06
C ALA A 560 23.19 12.47 19.80
N SER A 561 24.26 12.12 19.08
CA SER A 561 25.41 11.38 19.64
C SER A 561 26.07 12.07 20.83
N HIS A 562 25.99 13.39 20.92
CA HIS A 562 26.52 14.24 22.00
C HIS A 562 25.46 14.65 23.04
N GLU A 563 24.22 14.16 22.92
CA GLU A 563 23.09 14.52 23.78
C GLU A 563 22.57 13.33 24.61
N THR A 564 21.74 13.63 25.61
CA THR A 564 20.94 12.66 26.36
C THR A 564 19.54 13.19 26.61
N ILE A 565 18.54 12.31 26.66
CA ILE A 565 17.17 12.67 26.99
C ILE A 565 17.10 13.08 28.47
N VAL A 566 16.50 14.24 28.72
CA VAL A 566 16.27 14.82 30.06
C VAL A 566 14.79 15.07 30.35
N GLY A 567 13.92 14.95 29.35
CA GLY A 567 12.48 15.13 29.49
C GLY A 567 11.72 14.81 28.22
N PHE A 568 10.42 15.09 28.24
CA PHE A 568 9.46 14.88 27.15
C PHE A 568 8.52 16.06 27.04
N TYR A 569 7.88 16.20 25.90
CA TYR A 569 6.78 17.13 25.68
C TYR A 569 5.82 16.59 24.64
N GLY A 570 4.65 17.18 24.53
CA GLY A 570 3.69 16.77 23.53
C GLY A 570 2.37 17.51 23.61
N LYS A 571 1.46 17.06 22.77
CA LYS A 571 0.08 17.53 22.68
C LYS A 571 -0.86 16.35 22.74
N SER A 572 -1.97 16.52 23.43
CA SER A 572 -3.07 15.54 23.51
C SER A 572 -4.40 16.20 23.16
N GLY A 573 -5.36 15.47 22.59
CA GLY A 573 -6.68 16.03 22.29
C GLY A 573 -7.45 16.41 23.56
N LYS A 574 -8.31 17.44 23.52
CA LYS A 574 -9.23 17.74 24.64
C LYS A 574 -10.47 16.84 24.66
N GLY A 575 -10.94 16.39 23.50
CA GLY A 575 -12.09 15.46 23.39
C GLY A 575 -11.72 14.02 23.74
N PHE A 576 -11.00 13.33 22.84
CA PHE A 576 -10.38 12.05 23.12
C PHE A 576 -8.92 12.32 23.46
N THR A 577 -8.48 12.03 24.68
CA THR A 577 -7.19 12.51 25.23
C THR A 577 -5.95 11.81 24.72
N GLY A 578 -6.04 11.17 23.55
CA GLY A 578 -4.92 10.49 22.90
C GLY A 578 -3.78 11.45 22.55
N VAL A 579 -2.58 10.91 22.42
CA VAL A 579 -1.38 11.67 22.06
C VAL A 579 -1.42 12.03 20.57
N ILE A 580 -1.23 13.31 20.26
CA ILE A 580 -1.24 13.89 18.88
C ILE A 580 0.17 14.31 18.47
N GLU A 581 0.96 14.84 19.42
CA GLU A 581 2.38 15.13 19.26
C GLU A 581 3.12 14.53 20.43
N PHE A 582 4.27 13.92 20.17
CA PHE A 582 5.17 13.47 21.21
C PHE A 582 6.61 13.79 20.86
N GLY A 583 7.35 14.35 21.80
CA GLY A 583 8.73 14.73 21.63
C GLY A 583 9.62 14.49 22.83
N ILE A 584 10.91 14.43 22.55
CA ILE A 584 11.99 14.33 23.53
C ILE A 584 12.61 15.71 23.76
N ILE A 585 12.96 15.97 25.02
CA ILE A 585 13.78 17.09 25.44
C ILE A 585 15.17 16.55 25.77
N THR A 586 16.20 17.09 25.13
CA THR A 586 17.58 16.62 25.30
C THR A 586 18.51 17.73 25.77
N ALA A 587 19.57 17.35 26.46
CA ALA A 587 20.69 18.21 26.84
C ALA A 587 22.01 17.57 26.40
N SER A 588 23.09 18.35 26.31
CA SER A 588 24.43 17.79 26.08
C SER A 588 24.79 16.76 27.14
N LYS A 589 25.47 15.68 26.76
CA LYS A 589 25.92 14.62 27.68
C LYS A 589 26.81 15.13 28.82
N SER A 590 27.56 16.22 28.60
CA SER A 590 28.38 16.84 29.65
C SER A 590 27.55 17.51 30.74
N VAL A 591 26.34 17.96 30.40
CA VAL A 591 25.36 18.54 31.34
C VAL A 591 24.50 17.42 31.93
N GLY A 592 23.88 16.61 31.08
CA GLY A 592 22.99 15.53 31.48
C GLY A 592 21.78 16.02 32.30
N LEU A 593 21.09 15.07 32.94
CA LEU A 593 19.95 15.36 33.82
C LEU A 593 20.39 15.99 35.16
N ASP A 594 21.58 15.62 35.65
CA ASP A 594 22.10 16.05 36.96
C ASP A 594 22.76 17.44 36.92
N GLY A 595 23.20 17.91 35.75
CA GLY A 595 23.83 19.22 35.58
C GLY A 595 22.85 20.35 35.23
N LEU A 596 21.55 20.09 35.18
CA LEU A 596 20.56 21.13 34.92
C LEU A 596 20.48 22.11 36.11
N PRO A 597 20.51 23.44 35.86
CA PRO A 597 20.41 24.44 36.92
C PRO A 597 19.02 24.41 37.57
N GLU A 598 18.94 24.88 38.82
CA GLU A 598 17.68 24.89 39.58
C GLU A 598 16.56 25.68 38.87
N SER A 599 16.93 26.70 38.08
CA SER A 599 16.00 27.49 37.26
C SER A 599 15.21 26.65 36.26
N ALA A 600 15.78 25.54 35.75
CA ALA A 600 15.11 24.65 34.80
C ALA A 600 13.82 24.05 35.39
N PHE A 601 13.84 23.68 36.67
CA PHE A 601 12.72 23.03 37.35
C PHE A 601 11.63 24.00 37.80
N GLY A 602 11.82 25.31 37.56
CA GLY A 602 10.81 26.35 37.78
C GLY A 602 10.17 26.86 36.49
N LEU A 603 10.64 26.43 35.31
CA LEU A 603 10.12 26.91 34.03
C LEU A 603 8.75 26.31 33.72
N PRO A 604 7.70 27.12 33.49
CA PRO A 604 6.36 26.62 33.17
C PRO A 604 6.33 25.76 31.90
N GLU A 605 7.14 26.08 30.90
CA GLU A 605 7.27 25.35 29.63
C GLU A 605 7.96 23.99 29.73
N LEU A 606 8.54 23.66 30.89
CA LEU A 606 9.16 22.36 31.18
C LEU A 606 8.37 21.54 32.21
N LYS A 607 7.16 22.01 32.55
CA LYS A 607 6.30 21.41 33.57
C LYS A 607 4.90 21.14 33.03
N ASN A 608 4.32 20.01 33.39
CA ASN A 608 2.98 19.68 32.93
C ASN A 608 1.96 20.47 33.76
N ARG A 609 1.17 21.27 33.05
CA ARG A 609 0.09 22.08 33.64
C ARG A 609 -1.27 21.82 32.97
N ALA A 610 -1.33 20.85 32.05
CA ALA A 610 -2.54 20.55 31.30
C ALA A 610 -3.69 20.16 32.24
N GLY A 611 -4.82 20.87 32.13
CA GLY A 611 -6.00 20.65 32.96
C GLY A 611 -5.92 21.20 34.40
N LEU A 612 -4.85 21.92 34.78
CA LEU A 612 -4.71 22.52 36.12
C LEU A 612 -5.15 23.99 36.20
N GLY A 613 -5.36 24.66 35.06
CA GLY A 613 -6.00 25.98 35.00
C GLY A 613 -7.51 25.83 35.14
N GLY A 614 -8.14 26.66 35.97
CA GLY A 614 -9.60 26.68 36.08
C GLY A 614 -10.21 27.26 34.82
N ASP A 615 -10.72 26.40 33.94
CA ASP A 615 -11.78 26.77 33.00
C ASP A 615 -13.08 26.88 33.81
N GLY A 616 -13.20 27.99 34.53
CA GLY A 616 -14.47 28.55 34.98
C GLY A 616 -14.75 29.80 34.15
N ASP A 617 -16.01 29.96 33.74
CA ASP A 617 -16.61 30.96 32.84
C ASP A 617 -16.59 30.52 31.36
N GLU A 618 -17.68 30.19 30.65
CA GLU A 618 -19.11 30.48 30.83
C GLU A 618 -19.97 29.28 30.34
N ALA A 619 -20.81 28.75 31.20
CA ALA A 619 -21.99 27.97 30.81
C ALA A 619 -23.20 28.54 31.55
N GLU A 620 -23.61 29.75 31.16
CA GLU A 620 -24.96 30.29 31.36
C GLU A 620 -25.54 30.52 29.95
N GLY A 621 -26.68 29.97 29.53
CA GLY A 621 -27.58 29.04 30.16
C GLY A 621 -28.60 28.51 29.15
N SER A 622 -29.26 27.43 29.53
CA SER A 622 -30.70 27.24 29.34
C SER A 622 -31.13 26.22 30.37
N GLN A 623 -31.70 26.75 31.46
CA GLN A 623 -32.67 26.01 32.25
C GLN A 623 -33.84 25.66 31.35
N ASP A 624 -34.23 24.39 31.41
CA ASP A 624 -35.59 23.84 31.48
C ASP A 624 -35.36 22.32 31.48
N GLY A 625 -35.65 21.50 32.49
CA GLY A 625 -36.38 21.61 33.74
C GLY A 625 -36.86 20.19 34.03
N GLU A 626 -36.53 19.69 35.23
CA GLU A 626 -37.23 18.61 35.99
C GLU A 626 -37.18 17.18 35.37
N ASP A 627 -36.47 16.24 36.02
CA ASP A 627 -36.97 15.29 37.06
C ASP A 627 -37.84 14.18 36.40
N ASP A 628 -37.76 12.88 36.63
CA ASP A 628 -37.11 12.02 37.61
C ASP A 628 -37.08 10.59 37.04
N GLU A 629 -36.10 9.84 37.54
CA GLU A 629 -36.06 8.42 37.91
C GLU A 629 -37.14 7.41 37.49
N GLU A 630 -36.60 6.24 37.10
CA GLU A 630 -36.98 4.88 37.50
C GLU A 630 -38.43 4.37 37.32
N GLY A 631 -38.50 3.27 36.56
CA GLY A 631 -39.03 2.03 37.13
C GLY A 631 -40.21 1.38 36.39
N GLY A 632 -39.97 0.14 35.96
CA GLY A 632 -40.94 -0.95 36.15
C GLY A 632 -41.92 -1.21 35.02
N ASP A 633 -41.75 -2.39 34.41
CA ASP A 633 -42.78 -3.39 34.06
C ASP A 633 -44.24 -2.96 34.31
N ASP A 634 -45.12 -3.09 33.31
CA ASP A 634 -45.98 -4.28 33.19
C ASP A 634 -46.90 -4.20 31.95
N ASP A 635 -47.31 -5.38 31.52
CA ASP A 635 -48.33 -5.82 30.56
C ASP A 635 -49.39 -4.80 30.05
N SER A 636 -49.69 -4.88 28.75
CA SER A 636 -51.04 -5.28 28.30
C SER A 636 -51.16 -5.43 26.78
N GLU A 637 -51.81 -6.54 26.43
CA GLU A 637 -52.39 -6.91 25.15
C GLU A 637 -53.24 -5.78 24.53
N THR A 638 -53.24 -5.66 23.20
CA THR A 638 -54.51 -5.71 22.45
C THR A 638 -54.28 -5.98 20.96
N GLU A 639 -55.01 -6.99 20.52
CA GLU A 639 -55.26 -7.41 19.14
C GLU A 639 -56.09 -6.37 18.36
N HIS A 640 -56.00 -6.47 17.03
CA HIS A 640 -57.06 -6.41 16.00
C HIS A 640 -56.60 -5.62 14.75
N GLU A 641 -56.36 -6.34 13.65
CA GLU A 641 -57.28 -6.53 12.49
C GLU A 641 -57.03 -5.45 11.43
N ASP A 642 -56.42 -5.86 10.32
CA ASP A 642 -57.08 -6.26 9.05
C ASP A 642 -57.49 -5.01 8.23
N ASP A 643 -56.82 -4.78 7.10
CA ASP A 643 -57.35 -5.10 5.77
C ASP A 643 -56.56 -4.42 4.62
N GLU A 644 -56.38 -5.22 3.56
CA GLU A 644 -55.94 -4.97 2.17
C GLU A 644 -54.45 -4.74 1.81
#